data_AF-A0A6I2KZR1-F1
#
_entry.id   AF-A0A6I2KZR1-F1
#
_cell.length_a   1.000
_cell.length_b   1.000
_cell.length_c   1.000
_cell.angle_alpha   90.00
_cell.angle_beta   90.00
_cell.angle_gamma   90.00
#
_symmetry.space_group_name_H-M   'P 1'
#
loop_
_entity.id
_entity.type
_entity.pdbx_description
1 polymer ?
#
loop_
_entity_poly.entity_id
_entity_poly.type
_entity_poly.pdbx_seq_one_letter_code
_entity_poly.pdbx_strand_id
1 'polypeptide(L)'
;MIENTLSPFSVVSFSKDFLVELVRHKTGWDQRNEVSDKTQLNYLCNYLAAPAMGCKTIVVEDEYIDRHYLEDYSAYYARCFPHHPRKCSRVHFFKSNFEQQDFVSRLATSHGKLNRELQENYLGFVVIRPIPHTFFAKICLVPYPTLCGRQGAKILTREVPVSLFGLKLAVETVPFLEQDKVVSACATSAVWTALSASRDSSISQLPSPSSITRAATSNKDEGTRTFPTIGLTPPQVARSFKSFGYEPSIFEYKGLQAQTELKEHVFSHLQNGTPVVLGGEVYEIKEDQSLSHLGKHLVCVVGYSILPTGQANGLKFRSHDIDKIYIHDDRYGPYVKVRMAPKSLKLSDHEITGFALAFEGSDNDLFVPEIAIVGLDHKVRIPYSHIFNICTAFSAYSSLSSSDIAKTRTEVPQDDIATVDELSNIFAQIANGSWEIALTSSTQLKQEILSDESFQSFNGLYEKSSLLLQSMPRHIWRARLHVASAGKLVPFTDLVFDATEVPQGRVLIGYIAYTTEAISAWENISSMLAMRVWQNYNLGDNVGKQYIGCIVKFFSELRNRTYLNSLYGPAGLPRRSLKPGESDAIDDIQLRPDTFTVRRGSRYDWGKLDTKIKYIWVINELGDLVMGEDKFSVTEGEEQFQGHPTLIDGKPGRVAGEILYVPEHATWAINLQSRAYSGHLDKRSTEARSYLENVIKHNLDGLNVKVQADLAEEVTPQRTDDTLK
;
A
#
# COMPACT_ATOMS: atom_id res chain seq x y z
N MET A 1 -15.74 51.65 -26.27
CA MET A 1 -15.91 50.20 -26.04
C MET A 1 -15.76 49.52 -27.39
N ILE A 2 -14.55 49.05 -27.71
CA ILE A 2 -14.35 48.15 -28.84
C ILE A 2 -14.47 46.77 -28.23
N GLU A 3 -15.63 46.12 -28.40
CA GLU A 3 -15.75 44.68 -28.15
C GLU A 3 -14.71 43.99 -29.01
N ASN A 4 -13.68 43.44 -28.37
CA ASN A 4 -12.59 42.79 -29.05
C ASN A 4 -13.12 41.45 -29.59
N THR A 5 -13.60 41.45 -30.82
CA THR A 5 -13.97 40.25 -31.61
C THR A 5 -12.71 39.48 -32.01
N LEU A 6 -11.88 39.10 -31.03
CA LEU A 6 -10.87 38.09 -31.24
C LEU A 6 -11.62 36.77 -31.47
N SER A 7 -11.19 36.02 -32.49
CA SER A 7 -11.57 34.62 -32.69
C SER A 7 -11.61 33.90 -31.34
N PRO A 8 -12.55 32.97 -31.08
CA PRO A 8 -12.70 32.28 -29.78
C PRO A 8 -11.46 31.48 -29.34
N PHE A 9 -10.39 31.51 -30.15
CA PHE A 9 -9.09 31.00 -29.82
C PHE A 9 -7.98 31.75 -30.54
N SER A 10 -6.76 31.64 -30.02
CA SER A 10 -5.53 32.12 -30.66
C SER A 10 -4.39 31.11 -30.52
N VAL A 11 -3.56 30.96 -31.54
CA VAL A 11 -2.31 30.18 -31.50
C VAL A 11 -1.13 31.12 -31.63
N VAL A 12 -0.24 31.13 -30.63
CA VAL A 12 0.91 32.05 -30.58
C VAL A 12 2.14 31.35 -30.04
N SER A 13 3.33 31.90 -30.35
CA SER A 13 4.57 31.45 -29.72
C SER A 13 4.56 31.74 -28.21
N PHE A 14 5.15 30.83 -27.44
CA PHE A 14 5.28 30.99 -26.00
C PHE A 14 6.14 32.21 -25.66
N SER A 15 5.56 33.16 -24.94
CA SER A 15 6.29 34.29 -24.35
C SER A 15 5.63 34.74 -23.05
N LYS A 16 6.47 35.19 -22.10
CA LYS A 16 5.99 35.79 -20.84
C LYS A 16 5.13 37.03 -21.12
N ASP A 17 5.55 37.88 -22.07
CA ASP A 17 4.85 39.12 -22.39
C ASP A 17 3.43 38.86 -22.89
N PHE A 18 3.23 37.86 -23.76
CA PHE A 18 1.88 37.50 -24.20
C PHE A 18 0.99 37.06 -23.03
N LEU A 19 1.50 36.23 -22.11
CA LEU A 19 0.75 35.81 -20.93
C LEU A 19 0.39 36.99 -20.01
N VAL A 20 1.31 37.94 -19.83
CA VAL A 20 1.06 39.18 -19.08
C VAL A 20 -0.10 39.96 -19.70
N GLU A 21 -0.05 40.20 -21.02
CA GLU A 21 -1.10 40.96 -21.71
C GLU A 21 -2.45 40.23 -21.71
N LEU A 22 -2.44 38.89 -21.86
CA LEU A 22 -3.64 38.07 -21.75
C LEU A 22 -4.28 38.22 -20.37
N VAL A 23 -3.49 38.10 -19.30
CA VAL A 23 -3.98 38.25 -17.92
C VAL A 23 -4.55 39.64 -17.70
N ARG A 24 -3.83 40.70 -18.09
CA ARG A 24 -4.31 42.09 -17.99
C ARG A 24 -5.66 42.28 -18.66
N HIS A 25 -5.76 41.86 -19.92
CA HIS A 25 -7.00 41.95 -20.69
C HIS A 25 -8.15 41.17 -20.03
N LYS A 26 -7.88 39.97 -19.49
CA LYS A 26 -8.92 39.09 -18.90
C LYS A 26 -9.37 39.51 -17.52
N THR A 27 -8.48 40.10 -16.74
CA THR A 27 -8.77 40.54 -15.37
C THR A 27 -9.22 41.99 -15.30
N GLY A 28 -9.09 42.75 -16.40
CA GLY A 28 -9.29 44.20 -16.40
C GLY A 28 -8.21 44.95 -15.63
N TRP A 29 -7.01 44.36 -15.50
CA TRP A 29 -5.93 44.91 -14.70
C TRP A 29 -5.02 45.84 -15.51
N ASP A 30 -4.98 47.11 -15.13
CA ASP A 30 -4.29 48.14 -15.92
C ASP A 30 -2.77 48.14 -15.71
N GLN A 31 -2.28 47.88 -14.49
CA GLN A 31 -0.85 47.97 -14.17
C GLN A 31 -0.07 46.71 -14.62
N ARG A 32 0.73 46.86 -15.68
CA ARG A 32 1.47 45.74 -16.28
C ARG A 32 2.49 45.10 -15.33
N ASN A 33 3.24 45.93 -14.60
CA ASN A 33 4.29 45.50 -13.67
C ASN A 33 3.74 44.60 -12.56
N GLU A 34 2.58 44.93 -11.99
CA GLU A 34 1.95 44.09 -10.96
C GLU A 34 1.62 42.67 -11.44
N VAL A 35 1.30 42.52 -12.73
CA VAL A 35 1.10 41.21 -13.36
C VAL A 35 2.44 40.55 -13.68
N SER A 36 3.38 41.27 -14.30
CA SER A 36 4.66 40.72 -14.72
C SER A 36 5.58 40.31 -13.57
N ASP A 37 5.41 40.93 -12.41
CA ASP A 37 6.27 40.75 -11.24
C ASP A 37 5.71 39.70 -10.28
N LYS A 38 4.46 39.25 -10.52
CA LYS A 38 3.81 38.23 -9.71
C LYS A 38 4.62 36.93 -9.70
N THR A 39 4.98 36.47 -8.50
CA THR A 39 5.77 35.26 -8.24
C THR A 39 5.24 34.04 -8.98
N GLN A 40 3.93 33.79 -8.95
CA GLN A 40 3.33 32.62 -9.58
C GLN A 40 3.45 32.65 -11.11
N LEU A 41 3.31 33.81 -11.73
CA LEU A 41 3.47 33.95 -13.19
C LEU A 41 4.93 33.74 -13.59
N ASN A 42 5.85 34.31 -12.82
CA ASN A 42 7.30 34.13 -13.01
C ASN A 42 7.68 32.66 -12.87
N TYR A 43 7.19 32.00 -11.82
CA TYR A 43 7.41 30.57 -11.60
C TYR A 43 6.87 29.74 -12.77
N LEU A 44 5.62 29.96 -13.20
CA LEU A 44 5.02 29.27 -14.34
C LEU A 44 5.85 29.44 -15.62
N CYS A 45 6.26 30.67 -15.93
CA CYS A 45 7.05 30.95 -17.13
C CYS A 45 8.41 30.26 -17.08
N ASN A 46 9.10 30.32 -15.92
CA ASN A 46 10.39 29.65 -15.73
C ASN A 46 10.25 28.12 -15.81
N TYR A 47 9.17 27.57 -15.25
CA TYR A 47 8.86 26.14 -15.31
C TYR A 47 8.67 25.67 -16.75
N LEU A 48 7.87 26.38 -17.54
CA LEU A 48 7.59 26.06 -18.95
C LEU A 48 8.78 26.31 -19.87
N ALA A 49 9.60 27.32 -19.58
CA ALA A 49 10.81 27.66 -20.32
C ALA A 49 11.99 26.74 -20.01
N ALA A 50 11.97 26.02 -18.89
CA ALA A 50 13.05 25.12 -18.49
C ALA A 50 13.38 24.14 -19.63
N PRO A 51 14.67 23.82 -19.91
CA PRO A 51 15.05 23.00 -21.06
C PRO A 51 14.35 21.63 -21.14
N ALA A 52 14.04 21.03 -19.99
CA ALA A 52 13.30 19.75 -19.93
C ALA A 52 11.83 19.87 -20.37
N MET A 53 11.22 21.04 -20.19
CA MET A 53 9.86 21.35 -20.65
C MET A 53 9.88 21.90 -22.08
N GLY A 54 10.68 22.93 -22.35
CA GLY A 54 10.89 23.47 -23.69
C GLY A 54 9.61 23.91 -24.40
N CYS A 55 8.73 24.63 -23.71
CA CYS A 55 7.49 25.14 -24.28
C CYS A 55 7.77 26.08 -25.46
N LYS A 56 7.07 25.89 -26.59
CA LYS A 56 7.23 26.68 -27.81
C LYS A 56 5.95 27.35 -28.28
N THR A 57 4.81 26.69 -28.12
CA THR A 57 3.51 27.20 -28.61
C THR A 57 2.48 27.22 -27.50
N ILE A 58 1.64 28.26 -27.52
CA ILE A 58 0.47 28.43 -26.67
C ILE A 58 -0.78 28.41 -27.56
N VAL A 59 -1.81 27.68 -27.12
CA VAL A 59 -3.17 27.79 -27.67
C VAL A 59 -4.09 28.33 -26.59
N VAL A 60 -4.71 29.49 -26.82
CA VAL A 60 -5.68 30.08 -25.90
C VAL A 60 -7.07 29.71 -26.38
N GLU A 61 -7.86 29.07 -25.52
CA GLU A 61 -9.30 28.89 -25.66
C GLU A 61 -10.00 29.94 -24.80
N ASP A 62 -10.76 30.82 -25.44
CA ASP A 62 -11.49 31.86 -24.75
C ASP A 62 -12.94 31.43 -24.46
N GLU A 63 -13.61 32.18 -23.58
CA GLU A 63 -14.99 31.91 -23.17
C GLU A 63 -15.21 30.54 -22.47
N TYR A 64 -14.18 30.03 -21.81
CA TYR A 64 -14.19 28.75 -21.12
C TYR A 64 -15.00 28.80 -19.81
N ILE A 65 -15.79 27.77 -19.54
CA ILE A 65 -16.49 27.61 -18.25
C ILE A 65 -15.70 26.61 -17.39
N ASP A 66 -14.97 27.12 -16.40
CA ASP A 66 -14.40 26.27 -15.36
C ASP A 66 -15.44 26.00 -14.28
N ARG A 67 -15.72 24.72 -14.02
CA ARG A 67 -16.72 24.29 -13.03
C ARG A 67 -16.43 24.84 -11.64
N HIS A 68 -15.18 24.77 -11.18
CA HIS A 68 -14.82 25.17 -9.82
C HIS A 68 -14.94 26.68 -9.64
N TYR A 69 -14.46 27.46 -10.61
CA TYR A 69 -14.64 28.90 -10.61
C TYR A 69 -16.11 29.30 -10.71
N LEU A 70 -16.93 28.62 -11.51
CA LEU A 70 -18.36 28.93 -11.62
C LEU A 70 -19.12 28.70 -10.30
N GLU A 71 -18.76 27.64 -9.56
CA GLU A 71 -19.30 27.40 -8.21
C GLU A 71 -18.89 28.51 -7.23
N ASP A 72 -17.61 28.90 -7.22
CA ASP A 72 -17.10 29.99 -6.37
C ASP A 72 -17.68 31.35 -6.76
N TYR A 73 -17.87 31.59 -8.07
CA TYR A 73 -18.57 32.75 -8.63
C TYR A 73 -19.99 32.85 -8.09
N SER A 74 -20.76 31.76 -8.16
CA SER A 74 -22.13 31.72 -7.63
C SER A 74 -22.18 31.93 -6.11
N ALA A 75 -21.21 31.38 -5.39
CA ALA A 75 -21.15 31.47 -3.93
C ALA A 75 -20.85 32.89 -3.42
N TYR A 76 -20.05 33.68 -4.15
CA TYR A 76 -19.57 34.98 -3.70
C TYR A 76 -19.73 36.08 -4.77
N TYR A 77 -19.00 35.97 -5.88
CA TYR A 77 -18.81 37.06 -6.85
C TYR A 77 -20.09 37.50 -7.58
N ALA A 78 -21.07 36.61 -7.75
CA ALA A 78 -22.36 36.92 -8.35
C ALA A 78 -23.21 37.91 -7.52
N ARG A 79 -22.85 38.11 -6.25
CA ARG A 79 -23.55 39.00 -5.29
C ARG A 79 -22.78 40.30 -5.04
N CYS A 80 -21.62 40.47 -5.66
CA CYS A 80 -20.83 41.69 -5.57
C CYS A 80 -21.49 42.80 -6.38
N PHE A 81 -21.36 44.05 -5.91
CA PHE A 81 -21.82 45.22 -6.66
C PHE A 81 -21.01 45.45 -7.95
N PRO A 82 -19.66 45.34 -7.95
CA PRO A 82 -18.89 45.30 -9.19
C PRO A 82 -19.21 44.08 -10.05
N HIS A 83 -19.24 44.26 -11.37
CA HIS A 83 -19.42 43.16 -12.30
C HIS A 83 -18.14 42.34 -12.45
N HIS A 84 -18.18 41.08 -12.02
CA HIS A 84 -17.12 40.11 -12.28
C HIS A 84 -17.54 39.16 -13.42
N PRO A 85 -16.71 38.91 -14.45
CA PRO A 85 -17.06 37.97 -15.49
C PRO A 85 -17.07 36.52 -14.97
N ARG A 86 -18.00 35.71 -15.48
CA ARG A 86 -18.09 34.28 -15.14
C ARG A 86 -17.28 33.35 -16.05
N LYS A 87 -16.86 33.85 -17.23
CA LYS A 87 -16.11 33.08 -18.24
C LYS A 87 -14.62 33.25 -18.01
N CYS A 88 -13.88 32.14 -18.04
CA CYS A 88 -12.43 32.07 -17.96
C CYS A 88 -11.80 32.00 -19.36
N SER A 89 -10.47 32.00 -19.41
CA SER A 89 -9.71 31.52 -20.57
C SER A 89 -8.88 30.32 -20.17
N ARG A 90 -8.73 29.33 -21.07
CA ARG A 90 -7.87 28.17 -20.86
C ARG A 90 -6.70 28.22 -21.82
N VAL A 91 -5.49 28.13 -21.28
CA VAL A 91 -4.25 28.31 -22.00
C VAL A 91 -3.53 26.96 -22.04
N HIS A 92 -3.32 26.42 -23.23
CA HIS A 92 -2.68 25.14 -23.49
C HIS A 92 -1.23 25.35 -23.92
N PHE A 93 -0.33 24.49 -23.47
CA PHE A 93 1.11 24.60 -23.70
C PHE A 93 1.65 23.39 -24.46
N PHE A 94 2.50 23.64 -25.47
CA PHE A 94 3.06 22.59 -26.33
C PHE A 94 4.57 22.75 -26.54
N LYS A 95 5.28 21.62 -26.58
CA LYS A 95 6.72 21.55 -26.93
C LYS A 95 7.00 21.78 -28.42
N SER A 96 6.01 21.53 -29.27
CA SER A 96 6.12 21.69 -30.72
C SER A 96 5.87 23.15 -31.12
N ASN A 97 6.49 23.56 -32.23
CA ASN A 97 6.20 24.85 -32.86
C ASN A 97 5.15 24.67 -33.96
N PHE A 98 4.08 25.45 -33.94
CA PHE A 98 3.08 25.48 -35.01
C PHE A 98 2.33 26.81 -35.04
N GLU A 99 1.77 27.15 -36.18
CA GLU A 99 1.05 28.41 -36.41
C GLU A 99 -0.46 28.20 -36.47
N GLN A 100 -1.22 29.28 -36.27
CA GLN A 100 -2.69 29.24 -36.24
C GLN A 100 -3.30 28.69 -37.54
N GLN A 101 -2.79 29.08 -38.70
CA GLN A 101 -3.34 28.66 -40.00
C GLN A 101 -3.15 27.16 -40.23
N ASP A 102 -1.97 26.62 -39.92
CA ASP A 102 -1.69 25.19 -39.98
C ASP A 102 -2.59 24.40 -39.02
N PHE A 103 -2.68 24.86 -37.77
CA PHE A 103 -3.55 24.24 -36.76
C PHE A 103 -5.01 24.12 -37.24
N VAL A 104 -5.58 25.21 -37.76
CA VAL A 104 -6.96 25.24 -38.28
C VAL A 104 -7.14 24.31 -39.48
N SER A 105 -6.22 24.37 -40.45
CA SER A 105 -6.26 23.52 -41.64
C SER A 105 -6.22 22.03 -41.27
N ARG A 106 -5.34 21.66 -40.36
CA ARG A 106 -5.16 20.28 -39.89
C ARG A 106 -6.30 19.80 -39.02
N LEU A 107 -6.94 20.68 -38.24
CA LEU A 107 -8.14 20.35 -37.48
C LEU A 107 -9.28 19.94 -38.42
N ALA A 108 -9.42 20.61 -39.57
CA ALA A 108 -10.45 20.28 -40.57
C ALA A 108 -10.13 19.02 -41.39
N THR A 109 -8.85 18.77 -41.72
CA THR A 109 -8.46 17.78 -42.75
C THR A 109 -7.74 16.55 -42.21
N SER A 110 -7.17 16.59 -41.01
CA SER A 110 -6.24 15.56 -40.49
C SER A 110 -6.26 15.46 -38.96
N HIS A 111 -7.45 15.60 -38.35
CA HIS A 111 -7.63 15.66 -36.90
C HIS A 111 -7.04 14.46 -36.13
N GLY A 112 -7.07 13.24 -36.68
CA GLY A 112 -6.49 12.06 -36.01
C GLY A 112 -4.97 12.12 -35.88
N LYS A 113 -4.27 12.59 -36.93
CA LYS A 113 -2.81 12.79 -36.91
C LYS A 113 -2.44 13.97 -36.01
N LEU A 114 -3.19 15.07 -36.12
CA LEU A 114 -3.03 16.25 -35.26
C LEU A 114 -3.19 15.89 -33.78
N ASN A 115 -4.22 15.12 -33.41
CA ASN A 115 -4.44 14.72 -32.01
C ASN A 115 -3.24 13.98 -31.42
N ARG A 116 -2.66 13.03 -32.17
CA ARG A 116 -1.49 12.26 -31.74
C ARG A 116 -0.27 13.16 -31.54
N GLU A 117 0.05 13.99 -32.53
CA GLU A 117 1.19 14.90 -32.46
C GLU A 117 1.07 15.92 -31.33
N LEU A 118 -0.14 16.46 -31.11
CA LEU A 118 -0.40 17.37 -30.01
C LEU A 118 -0.25 16.66 -28.67
N GLN A 119 -0.81 15.46 -28.50
CA GLN A 119 -0.70 14.68 -27.26
C GLN A 119 0.76 14.37 -26.90
N GLU A 120 1.57 13.96 -27.86
CA GLU A 120 3.00 13.67 -27.66
C GLU A 120 3.79 14.92 -27.20
N ASN A 121 3.34 16.11 -27.59
CA ASN A 121 4.00 17.39 -27.29
C ASN A 121 3.26 18.19 -26.20
N TYR A 122 2.22 17.65 -25.59
CA TYR A 122 1.36 18.38 -24.68
C TYR A 122 2.01 18.53 -23.31
N LEU A 123 2.20 19.79 -22.87
CA LEU A 123 2.76 20.10 -21.55
C LEU A 123 1.68 20.28 -20.50
N GLY A 124 0.42 20.47 -20.91
CA GLY A 124 -0.70 20.73 -20.03
C GLY A 124 -1.36 22.08 -20.28
N PHE A 125 -2.10 22.58 -19.30
CA PHE A 125 -2.88 23.80 -19.40
C PHE A 125 -2.99 24.57 -18.09
N VAL A 126 -3.37 25.84 -18.22
CA VAL A 126 -3.72 26.75 -17.12
C VAL A 126 -5.07 27.37 -17.41
N VAL A 127 -5.93 27.46 -16.40
CA VAL A 127 -7.16 28.25 -16.46
C VAL A 127 -6.89 29.61 -15.83
N ILE A 128 -7.16 30.67 -16.58
CA ILE A 128 -7.10 32.06 -16.13
C ILE A 128 -8.53 32.49 -15.80
N ARG A 129 -8.80 32.76 -14.52
CA ARG A 129 -10.06 33.35 -14.05
C ARG A 129 -9.97 34.88 -14.09
N PRO A 130 -11.08 35.58 -14.38
CA PRO A 130 -11.12 37.04 -14.52
C PRO A 130 -11.17 37.74 -13.16
N ILE A 131 -10.27 37.37 -12.24
CA ILE A 131 -10.12 37.99 -10.92
C ILE A 131 -8.72 38.64 -10.84
N PRO A 132 -8.65 39.95 -10.57
CA PRO A 132 -7.43 40.63 -10.18
C PRO A 132 -6.57 39.93 -9.12
N HIS A 133 -5.24 40.04 -9.24
CA HIS A 133 -4.23 39.50 -8.31
C HIS A 133 -4.16 37.98 -8.14
N THR A 134 -5.26 37.24 -8.24
CA THR A 134 -5.33 35.78 -8.01
C THR A 134 -5.89 35.08 -9.24
N PHE A 135 -5.33 35.36 -10.41
CA PHE A 135 -5.91 35.01 -11.70
C PHE A 135 -5.69 33.55 -12.13
N PHE A 136 -4.78 32.79 -11.50
CA PHE A 136 -4.69 31.37 -11.80
C PHE A 136 -5.79 30.61 -11.06
N ALA A 137 -6.58 29.85 -11.81
CA ALA A 137 -7.46 28.85 -11.24
C ALA A 137 -6.72 27.50 -11.26
N LYS A 138 -7.21 26.56 -12.06
CA LYS A 138 -6.63 25.23 -12.20
C LYS A 138 -5.41 25.25 -13.11
N ILE A 139 -4.29 24.73 -12.61
CA ILE A 139 -3.06 24.50 -13.38
C ILE A 139 -2.79 23.00 -13.43
N CYS A 140 -2.64 22.44 -14.62
CA CYS A 140 -2.36 21.02 -14.83
C CYS A 140 -1.17 20.94 -15.78
N LEU A 141 0.03 20.66 -15.27
CA LEU A 141 1.28 20.65 -16.05
C LEU A 141 2.03 19.35 -15.80
N VAL A 142 2.68 18.82 -16.85
CA VAL A 142 3.56 17.66 -16.67
C VAL A 142 4.62 17.94 -15.59
N PRO A 143 4.88 16.99 -14.66
CA PRO A 143 5.93 17.12 -13.66
C PRO A 143 7.32 17.08 -14.31
N TYR A 144 8.38 17.35 -13.55
CA TYR A 144 9.75 17.26 -14.07
C TYR A 144 10.04 15.88 -14.69
N PRO A 145 10.39 15.80 -15.99
CA PRO A 145 10.65 14.52 -16.66
C PRO A 145 11.72 13.67 -16.00
N THR A 146 12.68 14.31 -15.31
CA THR A 146 13.77 13.65 -14.58
C THR A 146 13.32 12.83 -13.36
N LEU A 147 12.06 12.98 -12.93
CA LEU A 147 11.49 12.27 -11.79
C LEU A 147 10.57 11.12 -12.23
N CYS A 148 10.01 11.21 -13.43
CA CYS A 148 9.08 10.22 -13.96
C CYS A 148 9.82 8.88 -14.18
N GLY A 149 9.43 7.85 -13.43
CA GLY A 149 10.01 6.50 -13.55
C GLY A 149 11.45 6.36 -13.04
N ARG A 150 12.01 7.38 -12.41
CA ARG A 150 13.36 7.31 -11.84
C ARG A 150 13.35 6.48 -10.56
N GLN A 151 14.27 5.50 -10.46
CA GLN A 151 14.51 4.79 -9.20
C GLN A 151 14.95 5.77 -8.09
N GLY A 152 14.32 5.65 -6.92
CA GLY A 152 14.55 6.57 -5.82
C GLY A 152 13.89 7.95 -6.00
N ALA A 153 12.87 8.07 -6.83
CA ALA A 153 11.99 9.23 -6.85
C ALA A 153 10.53 8.78 -6.91
N LYS A 154 9.65 9.52 -6.25
CA LYS A 154 8.20 9.34 -6.33
C LYS A 154 7.57 10.69 -6.60
N ILE A 155 6.72 10.77 -7.61
CA ILE A 155 5.85 11.92 -7.84
C ILE A 155 4.44 11.38 -8.07
N LEU A 156 3.47 11.98 -7.40
CA LEU A 156 2.06 11.68 -7.64
C LEU A 156 1.65 12.33 -8.96
N THR A 157 0.95 11.54 -9.77
CA THR A 157 0.27 12.01 -10.98
C THR A 157 -1.06 11.29 -11.10
N ARG A 158 -1.96 11.90 -11.84
CA ARG A 158 -3.19 11.28 -12.32
C ARG A 158 -3.45 11.75 -13.74
N GLU A 159 -4.10 10.90 -14.51
CA GLU A 159 -4.57 11.28 -15.83
C GLU A 159 -5.66 12.35 -15.71
N VAL A 160 -5.39 13.55 -16.20
CA VAL A 160 -6.36 14.64 -16.30
C VAL A 160 -6.79 14.78 -17.76
N PRO A 161 -7.98 14.29 -18.13
CA PRO A 161 -8.47 14.40 -19.50
C PRO A 161 -8.87 15.85 -19.82
N VAL A 162 -8.59 16.28 -21.04
CA VAL A 162 -8.92 17.62 -21.54
C VAL A 162 -9.29 17.58 -23.02
N SER A 163 -10.37 18.26 -23.38
CA SER A 163 -10.82 18.37 -24.77
C SER A 163 -10.41 19.72 -25.34
N LEU A 164 -9.61 19.74 -26.41
CA LEU A 164 -9.23 20.96 -27.14
C LEU A 164 -9.94 20.96 -28.50
N PHE A 165 -11.02 21.72 -28.65
CA PHE A 165 -11.85 21.73 -29.88
C PHE A 165 -12.27 20.33 -30.36
N GLY A 166 -12.57 19.42 -29.43
CA GLY A 166 -12.95 18.02 -29.71
C GLY A 166 -11.78 17.04 -29.79
N LEU A 167 -10.54 17.53 -29.82
CA LEU A 167 -9.33 16.72 -29.72
C LEU A 167 -9.18 16.21 -28.28
N LYS A 168 -9.06 14.89 -28.12
CA LYS A 168 -8.91 14.24 -26.81
C LYS A 168 -7.44 14.24 -26.42
N LEU A 169 -7.09 15.10 -25.47
CA LEU A 169 -5.78 15.18 -24.85
C LEU A 169 -5.88 14.75 -23.38
N ALA A 170 -4.74 14.42 -22.77
CA ALA A 170 -4.62 14.15 -21.35
C ALA A 170 -3.25 14.59 -20.83
N VAL A 171 -3.17 14.95 -19.55
CA VAL A 171 -1.91 15.26 -18.87
C VAL A 171 -1.82 14.47 -17.57
N GLU A 172 -0.70 13.80 -17.36
CA GLU A 172 -0.37 13.08 -16.12
C GLU A 172 0.16 14.07 -15.08
N THR A 173 -0.70 14.51 -14.17
CA THR A 173 -0.35 15.54 -13.17
C THR A 173 -1.25 15.46 -11.94
N VAL A 174 -0.78 16.02 -10.84
CA VAL A 174 -1.67 16.51 -9.78
C VAL A 174 -2.08 17.93 -10.17
N PRO A 175 -3.37 18.25 -10.23
CA PRO A 175 -3.79 19.62 -10.43
C PRO A 175 -3.31 20.56 -9.31
N PHE A 176 -2.90 21.76 -9.66
CA PHE A 176 -2.57 22.85 -8.75
C PHE A 176 -3.65 23.93 -8.79
N LEU A 177 -3.84 24.61 -7.66
CA LEU A 177 -4.78 25.71 -7.52
C LEU A 177 -4.11 26.87 -6.77
N GLU A 178 -4.20 28.08 -7.32
CA GLU A 178 -3.83 29.30 -6.61
C GLU A 178 -4.95 29.73 -5.65
N GLN A 179 -4.59 30.10 -4.42
CA GLN A 179 -5.55 30.67 -3.47
C GLN A 179 -6.13 31.99 -4.01
N ASP A 180 -7.41 32.24 -3.75
CA ASP A 180 -8.07 33.48 -4.17
C ASP A 180 -8.22 34.50 -3.02
N LYS A 181 -7.84 34.11 -1.79
CA LYS A 181 -7.91 34.86 -0.52
C LYS A 181 -9.32 35.32 -0.09
N VAL A 182 -10.35 35.00 -0.88
CA VAL A 182 -11.75 35.37 -0.61
C VAL A 182 -12.53 34.12 -0.23
N VAL A 183 -12.51 33.11 -1.10
CA VAL A 183 -13.20 31.83 -0.94
C VAL A 183 -12.25 30.72 -0.49
N SER A 184 -10.98 30.84 -0.87
CA SER A 184 -9.91 29.86 -0.69
C SER A 184 -8.72 30.51 0.01
N ALA A 185 -8.33 29.94 1.15
CA ALA A 185 -7.03 30.21 1.78
C ALA A 185 -6.00 29.15 1.36
N CYS A 186 -4.75 29.29 1.81
CA CYS A 186 -3.70 28.28 1.62
C CYS A 186 -4.17 26.88 2.02
N ALA A 187 -4.85 26.76 3.16
CA ALA A 187 -5.38 25.49 3.65
C ALA A 187 -6.41 24.85 2.72
N THR A 188 -7.29 25.65 2.12
CA THR A 188 -8.27 25.19 1.12
C THR A 188 -7.56 24.64 -0.11
N SER A 189 -6.52 25.33 -0.58
CA SER A 189 -5.75 24.94 -1.78
C SER A 189 -4.92 23.68 -1.54
N ALA A 190 -4.34 23.53 -0.35
CA ALA A 190 -3.59 22.33 0.05
C ALA A 190 -4.50 21.10 0.20
N VAL A 191 -5.69 21.25 0.82
CA VAL A 191 -6.69 20.18 0.90
C VAL A 191 -7.21 19.82 -0.49
N TRP A 192 -7.49 20.80 -1.34
CA TRP A 192 -7.93 20.55 -2.71
C TRP A 192 -6.88 19.76 -3.50
N THR A 193 -5.60 20.14 -3.38
CA THR A 193 -4.49 19.41 -3.97
C THR A 193 -4.44 17.98 -3.45
N ALA A 194 -4.54 17.79 -2.13
CA ALA A 194 -4.53 16.46 -1.52
C ALA A 194 -5.67 15.57 -2.05
N LEU A 195 -6.90 16.09 -2.05
CA LEU A 195 -8.06 15.37 -2.61
C LEU A 195 -7.87 15.07 -4.10
N SER A 196 -7.28 15.99 -4.87
CA SER A 196 -7.03 15.79 -6.30
C SER A 196 -5.99 14.70 -6.56
N ALA A 197 -4.95 14.60 -5.71
CA ALA A 197 -3.88 13.62 -5.85
C ALA A 197 -4.26 12.21 -5.37
N SER A 198 -5.17 12.10 -4.40
CA SER A 198 -5.61 10.81 -3.85
C SER A 198 -6.22 9.90 -4.92
N ARG A 199 -5.81 8.62 -4.94
CA ARG A 199 -6.29 7.62 -5.92
C ARG A 199 -7.78 7.31 -5.80
N ASP A 200 -8.32 7.35 -4.58
CA ASP A 200 -9.71 6.98 -4.29
C ASP A 200 -10.73 8.08 -4.66
N SER A 201 -10.28 9.31 -4.92
CA SER A 201 -11.18 10.39 -5.34
C SER A 201 -11.42 10.34 -6.85
N SER A 202 -12.61 10.68 -7.33
CA SER A 202 -12.80 10.93 -8.76
C SER A 202 -12.43 12.38 -9.10
N ILE A 203 -11.57 12.59 -10.11
CA ILE A 203 -11.21 13.94 -10.61
C ILE A 203 -12.47 14.72 -11.01
N SER A 204 -13.48 14.05 -11.58
CA SER A 204 -14.72 14.71 -12.00
C SER A 204 -15.57 15.18 -10.81
N GLN A 205 -15.45 14.53 -9.65
CA GLN A 205 -16.21 14.81 -8.43
C GLN A 205 -15.44 15.66 -7.41
N LEU A 206 -14.29 16.24 -7.78
CA LEU A 206 -13.53 17.08 -6.87
C LEU A 206 -14.37 18.27 -6.39
N PRO A 207 -14.40 18.56 -5.07
CA PRO A 207 -15.13 19.71 -4.55
C PRO A 207 -14.55 21.02 -5.07
N SER A 208 -15.37 22.07 -5.15
CA SER A 208 -14.88 23.44 -5.31
C SER A 208 -14.17 23.92 -4.04
N PRO A 209 -13.27 24.92 -4.17
CA PRO A 209 -12.66 25.59 -3.02
C PRO A 209 -13.70 26.10 -2.01
N SER A 210 -14.79 26.70 -2.48
CA SER A 210 -15.89 27.12 -1.59
C SER A 210 -16.52 25.96 -0.83
N SER A 211 -16.62 24.77 -1.43
CA SER A 211 -17.17 23.58 -0.77
C SER A 211 -16.24 23.04 0.31
N ILE A 212 -14.93 23.05 0.07
CA ILE A 212 -13.91 22.68 1.07
C ILE A 212 -13.97 23.64 2.26
N THR A 213 -13.97 24.94 2.00
CA THR A 213 -14.07 25.96 3.05
C THR A 213 -15.35 25.79 3.89
N ARG A 214 -16.52 25.62 3.25
CA ARG A 214 -17.79 25.38 3.96
C ARG A 214 -17.75 24.12 4.83
N ALA A 215 -17.15 23.03 4.33
CA ALA A 215 -17.02 21.80 5.08
C ALA A 215 -16.18 22.00 6.35
N ALA A 216 -15.08 22.74 6.22
CA ALA A 216 -14.16 23.05 7.32
C ALA A 216 -14.81 23.92 8.41
N THR A 217 -15.63 24.92 8.03
CA THR A 217 -16.26 25.89 8.95
C THR A 217 -17.71 25.57 9.31
N SER A 218 -18.20 24.36 9.04
CA SER A 218 -19.62 24.00 9.21
C SER A 218 -20.09 23.97 10.68
N ASN A 219 -19.18 24.02 11.65
CA ASN A 219 -19.53 23.96 13.06
C ASN A 219 -19.96 25.32 13.59
N LYS A 220 -21.20 25.42 14.09
CA LYS A 220 -21.84 26.69 14.51
C LYS A 220 -21.17 27.35 15.71
N ASP A 221 -20.44 26.58 16.53
CA ASP A 221 -19.86 27.05 17.79
C ASP A 221 -18.57 27.86 17.61
N GLU A 222 -17.99 27.91 16.41
CA GLU A 222 -16.68 28.57 16.18
C GLU A 222 -16.82 30.08 15.90
N GLY A 223 -18.02 30.62 15.71
CA GLY A 223 -18.28 32.07 15.58
C GLY A 223 -17.56 32.78 14.40
N THR A 224 -16.91 32.04 13.52
CA THR A 224 -16.12 32.57 12.40
C THR A 224 -16.96 32.68 11.13
N ARG A 225 -16.75 33.75 10.35
CA ARG A 225 -17.39 33.91 9.04
C ARG A 225 -16.86 32.85 8.09
N THR A 226 -17.75 32.21 7.33
CA THR A 226 -17.36 31.23 6.28
C THR A 226 -16.69 31.90 5.08
N PHE A 227 -17.11 33.12 4.72
CA PHE A 227 -16.47 33.92 3.67
C PHE A 227 -16.50 35.41 4.04
N PRO A 228 -15.41 36.18 3.81
CA PRO A 228 -14.08 35.71 3.46
C PRO A 228 -13.41 34.95 4.61
N THR A 229 -12.49 34.02 4.31
CA THR A 229 -11.74 33.27 5.33
C THR A 229 -10.39 33.90 5.61
N ILE A 230 -9.89 33.77 6.84
CA ILE A 230 -8.54 34.22 7.24
C ILE A 230 -7.54 33.05 7.25
N GLY A 231 -8.03 31.80 7.07
CA GLY A 231 -7.26 30.57 7.15
C GLY A 231 -8.08 29.44 7.79
N LEU A 232 -7.51 28.22 7.85
CA LEU A 232 -8.11 27.08 8.54
C LEU A 232 -7.14 26.56 9.61
N THR A 233 -7.67 26.20 10.78
CA THR A 233 -6.92 25.52 11.83
C THR A 233 -6.72 24.03 11.50
N PRO A 234 -5.74 23.32 12.08
CA PRO A 234 -5.55 21.89 11.85
C PRO A 234 -6.81 21.04 12.13
N PRO A 235 -7.60 21.29 13.19
CA PRO A 235 -8.89 20.63 13.38
C PRO A 235 -9.91 20.90 12.27
N GLN A 236 -9.96 22.11 11.73
CA GLN A 236 -10.84 22.46 10.60
C GLN A 236 -10.39 21.77 9.30
N VAL A 237 -9.08 21.66 9.05
CA VAL A 237 -8.54 20.88 7.93
C VAL A 237 -8.89 19.40 8.07
N ALA A 238 -8.71 18.81 9.25
CA ALA A 238 -9.10 17.44 9.55
C ALA A 238 -10.61 17.22 9.35
N ARG A 239 -11.45 18.16 9.80
CA ARG A 239 -12.89 18.14 9.56
C ARG A 239 -13.23 18.12 8.07
N SER A 240 -12.53 18.93 7.28
CA SER A 240 -12.72 18.94 5.82
C SER A 240 -12.40 17.57 5.21
N PHE A 241 -11.31 16.90 5.61
CA PHE A 241 -11.02 15.54 5.14
C PHE A 241 -12.16 14.56 5.49
N LYS A 242 -12.68 14.62 6.72
CA LYS A 242 -13.82 13.78 7.15
C LYS A 242 -15.07 14.00 6.30
N SER A 243 -15.39 15.26 5.97
CA SER A 243 -16.53 15.57 5.11
C SER A 243 -16.42 14.99 3.69
N PHE A 244 -15.21 14.66 3.24
CA PHE A 244 -14.96 14.03 1.93
C PHE A 244 -14.59 12.54 2.04
N GLY A 245 -14.86 11.90 3.18
CA GLY A 245 -14.74 10.44 3.34
C GLY A 245 -13.36 9.92 3.74
N TYR A 246 -12.45 10.80 4.15
CA TYR A 246 -11.11 10.42 4.63
C TYR A 246 -11.03 10.49 6.16
N GLU A 247 -10.22 9.62 6.76
CA GLU A 247 -9.88 9.70 8.18
C GLU A 247 -8.51 10.39 8.34
N PRO A 248 -8.45 11.62 8.87
CA PRO A 248 -7.21 12.39 8.99
C PRO A 248 -6.34 11.87 10.14
N SER A 249 -5.07 11.64 9.86
CA SER A 249 -4.00 11.48 10.87
C SER A 249 -3.18 12.76 10.93
N ILE A 250 -3.00 13.31 12.14
CA ILE A 250 -2.20 14.51 12.39
C ILE A 250 -0.91 14.08 13.10
N PHE A 251 0.23 14.51 12.56
CA PHE A 251 1.55 14.29 13.14
C PHE A 251 2.13 15.64 13.53
N GLU A 252 2.72 15.73 14.71
CA GLU A 252 3.42 16.93 15.18
C GLU A 252 4.92 16.69 15.12
N TYR A 253 5.68 17.69 14.68
CA TYR A 253 7.12 17.63 14.53
C TYR A 253 7.78 18.55 15.55
N LYS A 254 8.47 17.95 16.52
CA LYS A 254 9.13 18.67 17.62
C LYS A 254 10.51 18.08 17.90
N GLY A 255 11.47 18.94 18.25
CA GLY A 255 12.80 18.53 18.67
C GLY A 255 13.69 17.97 17.55
N LEU A 256 14.73 17.24 17.95
CA LEU A 256 15.82 16.81 17.05
C LEU A 256 15.42 15.75 16.02
N GLN A 257 14.35 14.99 16.26
CA GLN A 257 13.87 13.90 15.39
C GLN A 257 12.84 14.36 14.35
N ALA A 258 12.38 15.61 14.42
CA ALA A 258 11.37 16.18 13.55
C ALA A 258 11.66 15.97 12.05
N GLN A 259 12.93 16.12 11.64
CA GLN A 259 13.33 15.95 10.24
C GLN A 259 13.18 14.50 9.77
N THR A 260 13.62 13.54 10.58
CA THR A 260 13.55 12.11 10.25
C THR A 260 12.10 11.63 10.24
N GLU A 261 11.28 12.04 11.21
CA GLU A 261 9.86 11.70 11.26
C GLU A 261 9.08 12.28 10.07
N LEU A 262 9.38 13.51 9.64
CA LEU A 262 8.77 14.05 8.42
C LEU A 262 9.10 13.19 7.21
N LYS A 263 10.39 12.85 7.03
CA LYS A 263 10.83 12.01 5.93
C LYS A 263 10.13 10.65 5.94
N GLU A 264 9.99 10.03 7.11
CA GLU A 264 9.27 8.77 7.30
C GLU A 264 7.79 8.87 6.88
N HIS A 265 7.07 9.90 7.34
CA HIS A 265 5.67 10.11 6.98
C HIS A 265 5.50 10.43 5.48
N VAL A 266 6.38 11.25 4.90
CA VAL A 266 6.37 11.56 3.46
C VAL A 266 6.62 10.31 2.63
N PHE A 267 7.66 9.54 2.96
CA PHE A 267 8.03 8.34 2.22
C PHE A 267 6.90 7.29 2.25
N SER A 268 6.41 7.00 3.45
CA SER A 268 5.51 5.88 3.71
C SER A 268 4.13 6.04 3.09
N HIS A 269 3.60 7.27 3.03
CA HIS A 269 2.25 7.54 2.52
C HIS A 269 2.21 7.82 1.01
N LEU A 270 3.20 8.54 0.47
CA LEU A 270 3.25 8.86 -0.95
C LEU A 270 3.40 7.62 -1.83
N GLN A 271 3.99 6.53 -1.32
CA GLN A 271 4.07 5.27 -2.07
C GLN A 271 2.70 4.70 -2.43
N ASN A 272 1.71 4.83 -1.54
CA ASN A 272 0.32 4.43 -1.78
C ASN A 272 -0.49 5.42 -2.64
N GLY A 273 0.11 6.55 -3.03
CA GLY A 273 -0.64 7.64 -3.65
C GLY A 273 -1.40 8.52 -2.65
N THR A 274 -1.00 8.52 -1.38
CA THR A 274 -1.59 9.37 -0.35
C THR A 274 -0.71 10.61 -0.13
N PRO A 275 -1.18 11.82 -0.51
CA PRO A 275 -0.43 13.07 -0.32
C PRO A 275 -0.33 13.47 1.15
N VAL A 276 0.69 14.28 1.47
CA VAL A 276 0.94 14.78 2.84
C VAL A 276 0.76 16.30 2.86
N VAL A 277 -0.17 16.80 3.68
CA VAL A 277 -0.36 18.24 3.86
C VAL A 277 0.53 18.72 5.00
N LEU A 278 1.42 19.69 4.75
CA LEU A 278 2.35 20.23 5.75
C LEU A 278 1.93 21.61 6.19
N GLY A 279 1.88 21.81 7.51
CA GLY A 279 1.65 23.10 8.14
C GLY A 279 2.86 23.55 8.93
N GLY A 280 3.14 24.84 8.90
CA GLY A 280 4.30 25.41 9.56
C GLY A 280 4.38 26.91 9.43
N GLU A 281 5.48 27.46 9.91
CA GLU A 281 5.78 28.89 9.91
C GLU A 281 6.71 29.25 8.77
N VAL A 282 6.46 30.39 8.13
CA VAL A 282 7.31 30.95 7.08
C VAL A 282 8.12 32.10 7.66
N TYR A 283 9.41 32.12 7.32
CA TYR A 283 10.33 33.20 7.63
C TYR A 283 11.01 33.71 6.36
N GLU A 284 11.30 35.00 6.32
CA GLU A 284 12.15 35.63 5.31
C GLU A 284 13.54 35.84 5.91
N ILE A 285 14.58 35.48 5.15
CA ILE A 285 15.99 35.71 5.44
C ILE A 285 16.34 37.09 4.90
N LYS A 286 16.63 38.03 5.81
CA LYS A 286 17.08 39.38 5.45
C LYS A 286 18.55 39.38 5.06
N GLU A 287 19.00 40.47 4.45
CA GLU A 287 20.41 40.66 4.03
C GLU A 287 21.40 40.51 5.18
N ASP A 288 21.01 40.92 6.39
CA ASP A 288 21.80 40.79 7.62
C ASP A 288 21.73 39.39 8.27
N GLN A 289 21.15 38.40 7.55
CA GLN A 289 20.88 37.03 8.01
C GLN A 289 19.89 36.92 9.18
N SER A 290 19.23 38.01 9.58
CA SER A 290 18.11 37.95 10.51
C SER A 290 16.86 37.38 9.83
N LEU A 291 15.94 36.86 10.64
CA LEU A 291 14.71 36.25 10.15
C LEU A 291 13.50 37.14 10.46
N SER A 292 12.75 37.56 9.45
CA SER A 292 11.41 38.14 9.60
C SER A 292 10.36 37.03 9.60
N HIS A 293 9.50 36.98 10.61
CA HIS A 293 8.33 36.10 10.59
C HIS A 293 7.31 36.61 9.57
N LEU A 294 6.94 35.77 8.59
CA LEU A 294 5.93 36.09 7.57
C LEU A 294 4.55 35.54 7.90
N GLY A 295 4.47 34.49 8.74
CA GLY A 295 3.22 33.88 9.19
C GLY A 295 3.11 32.39 8.90
N LYS A 296 1.94 31.83 9.25
CA LYS A 296 1.63 30.41 9.06
C LYS A 296 1.24 30.09 7.63
N HIS A 297 1.63 28.91 7.16
CA HIS A 297 1.31 28.44 5.82
C HIS A 297 0.98 26.94 5.78
N LEU A 298 0.19 26.54 4.79
CA LEU A 298 -0.17 25.14 4.54
C LEU A 298 0.13 24.78 3.08
N VAL A 299 0.94 23.73 2.87
CA VAL A 299 1.36 23.25 1.55
C VAL A 299 1.04 21.76 1.40
N CYS A 300 1.01 21.25 0.16
CA CYS A 300 0.77 19.83 -0.10
C CYS A 300 1.98 19.16 -0.76
N VAL A 301 2.53 18.14 -0.11
CA VAL A 301 3.62 17.33 -0.64
C VAL A 301 3.05 16.29 -1.58
N VAL A 302 3.58 16.28 -2.81
CA VAL A 302 3.15 15.40 -3.90
C VAL A 302 4.29 14.55 -4.45
N GLY A 303 5.48 14.64 -3.87
CA GLY A 303 6.60 13.79 -4.27
C GLY A 303 7.84 13.94 -3.41
N TYR A 304 8.82 13.07 -3.65
CA TYR A 304 10.15 13.12 -3.08
C TYR A 304 11.21 12.55 -4.03
N SER A 305 12.48 12.86 -3.76
CA SER A 305 13.63 12.12 -4.24
C SER A 305 14.49 11.67 -3.07
N ILE A 306 15.18 10.54 -3.25
CA ILE A 306 16.22 10.06 -2.35
C ILE A 306 17.57 10.11 -3.06
N LEU A 307 18.64 10.25 -2.26
CA LEU A 307 20.00 10.17 -2.78
C LEU A 307 20.28 8.78 -3.39
N PRO A 308 21.01 8.70 -4.52
CA PRO A 308 21.46 7.43 -5.08
C PRO A 308 22.24 6.62 -4.04
N THR A 309 21.99 5.32 -3.99
CA THR A 309 22.66 4.38 -3.10
C THR A 309 24.13 4.19 -3.46
N GLY A 310 25.00 4.33 -2.44
CA GLY A 310 26.45 4.14 -2.59
C GLY A 310 27.27 4.55 -1.35
N GLN A 311 26.68 5.32 -0.44
CA GLN A 311 27.23 5.61 0.88
C GLN A 311 26.16 5.28 1.90
N ALA A 312 26.21 4.08 2.49
CA ALA A 312 25.41 3.78 3.66
C ALA A 312 25.87 4.74 4.77
N ASN A 313 25.13 5.84 4.97
CA ASN A 313 25.41 6.81 6.04
C ASN A 313 25.04 6.24 7.44
N GLY A 314 25.12 4.92 7.64
CA GLY A 314 24.64 4.25 8.85
C GLY A 314 23.11 4.35 9.06
N LEU A 315 22.36 4.82 8.07
CA LEU A 315 20.91 5.02 8.18
C LEU A 315 20.15 3.70 7.97
N LYS A 316 19.37 3.30 8.99
CA LYS A 316 18.59 2.06 9.00
C LYS A 316 17.31 2.11 8.16
N PHE A 317 16.91 3.28 7.65
CA PHE A 317 15.66 3.45 6.91
C PHE A 317 15.86 4.27 5.64
N ARG A 318 15.26 3.79 4.54
CA ARG A 318 15.34 4.40 3.20
C ARG A 318 14.66 5.77 3.14
N SER A 319 13.66 6.00 3.98
CA SER A 319 13.02 7.30 4.14
C SER A 319 14.04 8.38 4.55
N HIS A 320 15.04 8.04 5.36
CA HIS A 320 16.02 9.01 5.87
C HIS A 320 16.92 9.59 4.75
N ASP A 321 17.04 8.87 3.63
CA ASP A 321 17.81 9.27 2.45
C ASP A 321 17.09 10.28 1.54
N ILE A 322 15.87 10.72 1.89
CA ILE A 322 15.18 11.81 1.18
C ILE A 322 16.06 13.07 1.20
N ASP A 323 16.40 13.58 0.02
CA ASP A 323 17.14 14.84 -0.16
C ASP A 323 16.23 16.00 -0.53
N LYS A 324 15.16 15.71 -1.29
CA LYS A 324 14.20 16.71 -1.73
C LYS A 324 12.78 16.20 -1.61
N ILE A 325 11.87 17.13 -1.34
CA ILE A 325 10.43 16.94 -1.50
C ILE A 325 9.90 17.91 -2.55
N TYR A 326 8.80 17.50 -3.19
CA TYR A 326 8.12 18.28 -4.21
C TYR A 326 6.75 18.66 -3.67
N ILE A 327 6.48 19.96 -3.61
CA ILE A 327 5.26 20.49 -2.99
C ILE A 327 4.47 21.33 -3.99
N HIS A 328 3.17 21.41 -3.77
CA HIS A 328 2.32 22.46 -4.32
C HIS A 328 2.21 23.56 -3.27
N ASP A 329 2.69 24.76 -3.60
CA ASP A 329 2.65 25.95 -2.74
C ASP A 329 1.98 27.10 -3.52
N ASP A 330 0.85 27.59 -3.04
CA ASP A 330 0.05 28.63 -3.71
C ASP A 330 0.77 29.99 -3.80
N ARG A 331 1.85 30.20 -3.04
CA ARG A 331 2.72 31.38 -3.16
C ARG A 331 3.63 31.32 -4.39
N TYR A 332 3.88 30.11 -4.91
CA TYR A 332 4.84 29.85 -5.99
C TYR A 332 4.20 29.12 -7.18
N GLY A 333 3.78 27.87 -7.01
CA GLY A 333 3.25 27.07 -8.11
C GLY A 333 3.23 25.56 -7.87
N PRO A 334 2.98 24.76 -8.92
CA PRO A 334 3.06 23.30 -8.86
C PRO A 334 4.50 22.79 -8.76
N TYR A 335 4.68 21.64 -8.12
CA TYR A 335 5.96 20.91 -8.06
C TYR A 335 7.18 21.76 -7.64
N VAL A 336 7.01 22.63 -6.66
CA VAL A 336 8.10 23.42 -6.09
C VAL A 336 9.09 22.48 -5.41
N LYS A 337 10.37 22.64 -5.75
CA LYS A 337 11.45 21.81 -5.21
C LYS A 337 11.93 22.37 -3.89
N VAL A 338 11.98 21.51 -2.88
CA VAL A 338 12.32 21.90 -1.53
C VAL A 338 13.39 20.96 -0.98
N ARG A 339 14.46 21.54 -0.45
CA ARG A 339 15.53 20.82 0.25
C ARG A 339 15.32 20.91 1.75
N MET A 340 15.54 19.80 2.45
CA MET A 340 15.56 19.78 3.91
C MET A 340 16.97 20.12 4.39
N ALA A 341 17.14 21.26 5.04
CA ALA A 341 18.40 21.65 5.66
C ALA A 341 18.21 21.73 7.18
N PRO A 342 19.02 21.03 7.99
CA PRO A 342 19.08 21.30 9.42
C PRO A 342 19.53 22.75 9.60
N LYS A 343 18.79 23.53 10.38
CA LYS A 343 19.15 24.90 10.72
C LYS A 343 18.90 25.13 12.21
N SER A 344 19.91 25.64 12.91
CA SER A 344 19.71 26.39 14.15
C SER A 344 19.36 27.82 13.77
N LEU A 345 18.10 28.20 13.98
CA LEU A 345 17.63 29.56 13.67
C LEU A 345 17.61 30.36 14.97
N LYS A 346 18.46 31.36 15.09
CA LYS A 346 18.33 32.36 16.15
C LYS A 346 17.28 33.38 15.72
N LEU A 347 16.10 33.34 16.32
CA LEU A 347 15.12 34.43 16.25
C LEU A 347 15.45 35.47 17.32
N SER A 348 14.84 36.66 17.21
CA SER A 348 15.05 37.78 18.15
C SER A 348 14.86 37.39 19.62
N ASP A 349 13.90 36.49 19.89
CA ASP A 349 13.45 36.19 21.24
C ASP A 349 13.68 34.73 21.68
N HIS A 350 13.92 33.80 20.74
CA HIS A 350 14.09 32.35 21.01
C HIS A 350 14.95 31.67 19.92
N GLU A 351 15.53 30.50 20.21
CA GLU A 351 16.23 29.66 19.22
C GLU A 351 15.29 28.54 18.75
N ILE A 352 15.06 28.42 17.44
CA ILE A 352 14.41 27.23 16.87
C ILE A 352 15.50 26.20 16.56
N THR A 353 15.50 25.13 17.34
CA THR A 353 16.27 23.91 17.05
C THR A 353 15.40 22.96 16.24
N GLY A 354 15.75 22.74 14.96
CA GLY A 354 15.00 21.84 14.08
C GLY A 354 15.57 21.77 12.66
N PHE A 355 14.67 21.70 11.68
CA PHE A 355 15.03 21.77 10.27
C PHE A 355 14.11 22.73 9.54
N ALA A 356 14.59 23.18 8.38
CA ALA A 356 13.82 24.03 7.53
C ALA A 356 13.82 23.52 6.09
N LEU A 357 12.75 23.87 5.41
CA LEU A 357 12.49 23.62 4.02
C LEU A 357 12.92 24.87 3.24
N ALA A 358 14.00 24.74 2.47
CA ALA A 358 14.54 25.79 1.62
C ALA A 358 14.06 25.60 0.17
N PHE A 359 13.53 26.67 -0.42
CA PHE A 359 12.96 26.67 -1.76
C PHE A 359 14.07 26.79 -2.81
N GLU A 360 14.19 25.80 -3.70
CA GLU A 360 15.22 25.84 -4.75
C GLU A 360 14.86 26.92 -5.79
N GLY A 361 15.59 28.04 -5.78
CA GLY A 361 15.32 29.22 -6.62
C GLY A 361 14.75 30.43 -5.86
N SER A 362 14.54 30.32 -4.55
CA SER A 362 14.25 31.45 -3.66
C SER A 362 15.14 31.34 -2.42
N ASP A 363 16.23 32.11 -2.38
CA ASP A 363 17.21 32.07 -1.28
C ASP A 363 16.72 32.83 -0.04
N ASN A 364 15.58 33.53 -0.15
CA ASN A 364 15.08 34.43 0.88
C ASN A 364 14.00 33.80 1.75
N ASP A 365 13.32 32.72 1.34
CA ASP A 365 12.23 32.14 2.11
C ASP A 365 12.63 30.84 2.82
N LEU A 366 12.14 30.67 4.04
CA LEU A 366 12.33 29.50 4.86
C LEU A 366 10.99 29.01 5.39
N PHE A 367 10.69 27.71 5.25
CA PHE A 367 9.50 27.10 5.84
C PHE A 367 9.89 26.11 6.94
N VAL A 368 9.38 26.30 8.16
CA VAL A 368 9.62 25.46 9.32
C VAL A 368 8.37 24.62 9.57
N PRO A 369 8.34 23.33 9.19
CA PRO A 369 7.17 22.48 9.37
C PRO A 369 6.94 22.15 10.84
N GLU A 370 5.70 22.28 11.29
CA GLU A 370 5.25 21.96 12.65
C GLU A 370 4.34 20.72 12.67
N ILE A 371 3.56 20.51 11.61
CA ILE A 371 2.61 19.41 11.51
C ILE A 371 2.58 18.80 10.11
N ALA A 372 2.19 17.53 10.04
CA ALA A 372 1.68 16.88 8.83
C ALA A 372 0.26 16.38 9.05
N ILE A 373 -0.57 16.47 8.02
CA ILE A 373 -1.92 15.91 7.99
C ILE A 373 -2.03 14.99 6.78
N VAL A 374 -2.45 13.75 7.02
CA VAL A 374 -2.63 12.73 5.98
C VAL A 374 -4.06 12.23 6.02
N GLY A 375 -4.78 12.31 4.90
CA GLY A 375 -6.13 11.74 4.77
C GLY A 375 -6.07 10.28 4.34
N LEU A 376 -6.41 9.36 5.24
CA LEU A 376 -6.38 7.91 5.01
C LEU A 376 -7.77 7.35 4.72
N ASP A 377 -7.82 6.14 4.15
CA ASP A 377 -9.05 5.34 4.16
C ASP A 377 -9.35 4.94 5.62
N HIS A 378 -10.61 5.05 6.05
CA HIS A 378 -11.07 4.67 7.40
C HIS A 378 -10.75 3.23 7.82
N LYS A 379 -10.43 2.35 6.86
CA LYS A 379 -9.97 0.98 7.14
C LYS A 379 -8.50 0.91 7.52
N VAL A 380 -7.68 1.93 7.29
CA VAL A 380 -6.28 1.96 7.74
C VAL A 380 -6.24 2.32 9.22
N ARG A 381 -5.86 1.36 10.06
CA ARG A 381 -5.92 1.45 11.54
C ARG A 381 -4.57 1.24 12.22
N ILE A 382 -3.65 0.54 11.56
CA ILE A 382 -2.28 0.37 12.07
C ILE A 382 -1.45 1.60 11.69
N PRO A 383 -0.89 2.35 12.66
CA PRO A 383 -0.06 3.51 12.36
C PRO A 383 1.33 3.09 11.89
N TYR A 384 1.98 3.96 11.11
CA TYR A 384 3.36 3.79 10.65
C TYR A 384 4.33 3.43 11.80
N SER A 385 4.23 4.12 12.93
CA SER A 385 5.10 3.94 14.10
C SER A 385 5.08 2.50 14.64
N HIS A 386 3.96 1.80 14.51
CA HIS A 386 3.85 0.40 14.92
C HIS A 386 4.76 -0.50 14.06
N ILE A 387 4.75 -0.29 12.74
CA ILE A 387 5.57 -1.05 11.79
C ILE A 387 7.05 -0.67 11.94
N PHE A 388 7.34 0.62 12.10
CA PHE A 388 8.69 1.12 12.37
C PHE A 388 9.29 0.47 13.62
N ASN A 389 8.52 0.36 14.70
CA ASN A 389 8.98 -0.26 15.94
C ASN A 389 9.21 -1.77 15.78
N ILE A 390 8.39 -2.48 15.00
CA ILE A 390 8.61 -3.89 14.65
C ILE A 390 9.94 -4.06 13.89
N CYS A 391 10.17 -3.27 12.83
CA CYS A 391 11.41 -3.32 12.06
C CYS A 391 12.65 -2.99 12.90
N THR A 392 12.53 -1.99 13.77
CA THR A 392 13.61 -1.59 14.69
C THR A 392 13.92 -2.70 15.69
N ALA A 393 12.89 -3.28 16.33
CA ALA A 393 13.04 -4.39 17.27
C ALA A 393 13.62 -5.64 16.58
N PHE A 394 13.16 -5.95 15.37
CA PHE A 394 13.67 -7.07 14.58
C PHE A 394 15.14 -6.86 14.20
N SER A 395 15.55 -5.66 13.78
CA SER A 395 16.96 -5.35 13.48
C SER A 395 17.85 -5.46 14.72
N ALA A 396 17.37 -4.98 15.87
CA ALA A 396 18.08 -5.11 17.14
C ALA A 396 18.22 -6.58 17.57
N TYR A 397 17.16 -7.36 17.40
CA TYR A 397 17.17 -8.80 17.66
C TYR A 397 18.20 -9.51 16.78
N SER A 398 18.22 -9.23 15.48
CA SER A 398 19.20 -9.80 14.55
C SER A 398 20.63 -9.43 14.91
N SER A 399 20.88 -8.22 15.42
CA SER A 399 22.20 -7.81 15.89
C SER A 399 22.68 -8.63 17.10
N LEU A 400 21.79 -8.87 18.07
CA LEU A 400 22.08 -9.72 19.23
C LEU A 400 22.29 -11.18 18.81
N SER A 401 21.42 -11.72 17.94
CA SER A 401 21.56 -13.08 17.40
C SER A 401 22.87 -13.28 16.66
N SER A 402 23.26 -12.34 15.78
CA SER A 402 24.56 -12.39 15.09
C SER A 402 25.73 -12.47 16.06
N SER A 403 25.68 -11.64 17.12
CA SER A 403 26.71 -11.60 18.16
C SER A 403 26.80 -12.89 18.97
N ASP A 404 25.67 -13.51 19.30
CA ASP A 404 25.65 -14.76 20.07
C ASP A 404 26.04 -15.96 19.22
N ILE A 405 25.60 -16.03 17.97
CA ILE A 405 26.05 -17.06 17.00
C ILE A 405 27.56 -16.95 16.81
N ALA A 406 28.11 -15.74 16.71
CA ALA A 406 29.56 -15.56 16.59
C ALA A 406 30.35 -16.09 17.81
N LYS A 407 29.76 -16.10 19.01
CA LYS A 407 30.41 -16.64 20.22
C LYS A 407 30.47 -18.16 20.22
N THR A 408 29.48 -18.85 19.66
CA THR A 408 29.49 -20.32 19.59
C THR A 408 30.56 -20.86 18.65
N ARG A 409 31.15 -20.01 17.80
CA ARG A 409 32.27 -20.33 16.90
C ARG A 409 33.43 -21.03 17.60
N THR A 410 33.73 -20.70 18.86
CA THR A 410 34.83 -21.32 19.62
C THR A 410 34.46 -22.66 20.26
N GLU A 411 33.19 -23.05 20.21
CA GLU A 411 32.63 -24.21 20.91
C GLU A 411 32.21 -25.33 19.95
N VAL A 412 32.20 -25.08 18.63
CA VAL A 412 31.78 -26.04 17.60
C VAL A 412 32.98 -26.77 16.94
N PRO A 413 32.77 -27.99 16.41
CA PRO A 413 33.77 -28.69 15.59
C PRO A 413 34.24 -27.84 14.40
N GLN A 414 35.47 -28.10 13.93
CA GLN A 414 36.09 -27.30 12.87
C GLN A 414 35.31 -27.33 11.55
N ASP A 415 34.61 -28.42 11.26
CA ASP A 415 33.78 -28.58 10.06
C ASP A 415 32.52 -27.70 10.09
N ASP A 416 32.05 -27.29 11.27
CA ASP A 416 30.84 -26.48 11.46
C ASP A 416 31.11 -24.96 11.52
N ILE A 417 32.38 -24.55 11.63
CA ILE A 417 32.77 -23.13 11.75
C ILE A 417 32.27 -22.31 10.55
N ALA A 418 32.37 -22.85 9.33
CA ALA A 418 31.94 -22.16 8.12
C ALA A 418 30.43 -21.85 8.16
N THR A 419 29.62 -22.81 8.63
CA THR A 419 28.17 -22.66 8.80
C THR A 419 27.85 -21.60 9.86
N VAL A 420 28.58 -21.58 10.97
CA VAL A 420 28.41 -20.55 12.03
C VAL A 420 28.75 -19.16 11.50
N ASP A 421 29.85 -19.02 10.75
CA ASP A 421 30.27 -17.76 10.15
C ASP A 421 29.25 -17.26 9.11
N GLU A 422 28.72 -18.16 8.27
CA GLU A 422 27.65 -17.85 7.31
C GLU A 422 26.39 -17.35 8.00
N LEU A 423 25.89 -18.08 9.01
CA LEU A 423 24.71 -17.69 9.77
C LEU A 423 24.90 -16.36 10.50
N SER A 424 26.05 -16.17 11.18
CA SER A 424 26.36 -14.90 11.84
C SER A 424 26.34 -13.73 10.85
N ASN A 425 26.89 -13.93 9.65
CA ASN A 425 26.90 -12.94 8.58
C ASN A 425 25.50 -12.64 8.05
N ILE A 426 24.64 -13.64 7.85
CA ILE A 426 23.24 -13.44 7.44
C ILE A 426 22.50 -12.54 8.45
N PHE A 427 22.62 -12.82 9.75
CA PHE A 427 21.99 -12.00 10.79
C PHE A 427 22.61 -10.59 10.88
N ALA A 428 23.92 -10.46 10.63
CA ALA A 428 24.59 -9.16 10.56
C ALA A 428 24.08 -8.32 9.37
N GLN A 429 23.84 -8.95 8.22
CA GLN A 429 23.24 -8.27 7.06
C GLN A 429 21.83 -7.78 7.37
N ILE A 430 21.03 -8.57 8.08
CA ILE A 430 19.69 -8.14 8.50
C ILE A 430 19.76 -6.96 9.47
N ALA A 431 20.66 -7.03 10.46
CA ALA A 431 20.84 -6.00 11.47
C ALA A 431 21.30 -4.64 10.88
N ASN A 432 22.14 -4.70 9.85
CA ASN A 432 22.72 -3.54 9.17
C ASN A 432 21.96 -3.14 7.89
N GLY A 433 20.92 -3.89 7.53
CA GLY A 433 20.12 -3.60 6.35
C GLY A 433 19.29 -2.33 6.50
N SER A 434 18.79 -1.83 5.36
CA SER A 434 17.99 -0.61 5.29
C SER A 434 16.53 -0.95 5.00
N TRP A 435 15.64 -0.55 5.89
CA TRP A 435 14.20 -0.78 5.78
C TRP A 435 13.52 0.28 4.92
N GLU A 436 12.67 -0.19 4.02
CA GLU A 436 11.69 0.59 3.29
C GLU A 436 10.30 0.25 3.82
N ILE A 437 9.64 1.18 4.51
CA ILE A 437 8.28 0.98 5.02
C ILE A 437 7.32 1.84 4.21
N ALA A 438 6.37 1.20 3.55
CA ALA A 438 5.39 1.85 2.70
C ALA A 438 3.98 1.30 2.95
N LEU A 439 3.00 2.20 2.99
CA LEU A 439 1.60 1.82 2.83
C LEU A 439 1.40 1.47 1.36
N THR A 440 0.69 0.38 1.08
CA THR A 440 0.36 -0.02 -0.29
C THR A 440 -0.95 -0.82 -0.30
N SER A 441 -1.35 -1.28 -1.48
CA SER A 441 -2.48 -2.18 -1.65
C SER A 441 -2.05 -3.60 -1.98
N SER A 442 -2.87 -4.58 -1.60
CA SER A 442 -2.65 -5.98 -2.01
C SER A 442 -2.67 -6.14 -3.53
N THR A 443 -3.45 -5.34 -4.26
CA THR A 443 -3.43 -5.30 -5.73
C THR A 443 -2.07 -4.86 -6.26
N GLN A 444 -1.53 -3.75 -5.74
CA GLN A 444 -0.24 -3.24 -6.19
C GLN A 444 0.90 -4.21 -5.83
N LEU A 445 0.91 -4.77 -4.62
CA LEU A 445 1.88 -5.80 -4.23
C LEU A 445 1.82 -6.99 -5.20
N LYS A 446 0.63 -7.52 -5.48
CA LYS A 446 0.48 -8.67 -6.38
C LYS A 446 0.88 -8.36 -7.82
N GLN A 447 0.61 -7.15 -8.31
CA GLN A 447 1.07 -6.70 -9.64
C GLN A 447 2.60 -6.64 -9.71
N GLU A 448 3.25 -6.07 -8.69
CA GLU A 448 4.71 -6.01 -8.60
C GLU A 448 5.31 -7.42 -8.57
N ILE A 449 4.81 -8.30 -7.70
CA ILE A 449 5.29 -9.70 -7.58
C ILE A 449 5.03 -10.50 -8.86
N LEU A 450 3.93 -10.25 -9.58
CA LEU A 450 3.66 -10.94 -10.85
C LEU A 450 4.81 -10.76 -11.84
N SER A 451 5.34 -9.53 -11.95
CA SER A 451 6.48 -9.18 -12.81
C SER A 451 7.86 -9.38 -12.19
N ASP A 452 7.96 -9.64 -10.89
CA ASP A 452 9.25 -9.70 -10.17
C ASP A 452 9.95 -11.05 -10.38
N GLU A 453 11.07 -11.06 -11.09
CA GLU A 453 11.89 -12.26 -11.34
C GLU A 453 12.74 -12.66 -10.12
N SER A 454 12.92 -11.75 -9.14
CA SER A 454 13.72 -12.03 -7.94
C SER A 454 12.96 -12.78 -6.85
N PHE A 455 11.64 -12.96 -6.98
CA PHE A 455 10.84 -13.73 -6.02
C PHE A 455 11.39 -15.15 -5.84
N GLN A 456 11.71 -15.54 -4.60
CA GLN A 456 12.17 -16.89 -4.26
C GLN A 456 11.10 -17.69 -3.52
N SER A 457 10.47 -17.11 -2.49
CA SER A 457 9.42 -17.78 -1.72
C SER A 457 8.49 -16.82 -1.00
N PHE A 458 7.30 -17.31 -0.64
CA PHE A 458 6.37 -16.66 0.27
C PHE A 458 6.04 -17.60 1.42
N ASN A 459 6.32 -17.18 2.66
CA ASN A 459 6.16 -18.01 3.86
C ASN A 459 6.88 -19.38 3.76
N GLY A 460 7.98 -19.45 3.01
CA GLY A 460 8.75 -20.68 2.75
C GLY A 460 8.24 -21.53 1.57
N LEU A 461 7.15 -21.14 0.90
CA LEU A 461 6.66 -21.82 -0.31
C LEU A 461 7.25 -21.17 -1.56
N TYR A 462 7.85 -21.98 -2.43
CA TYR A 462 8.62 -21.52 -3.60
C TYR A 462 7.74 -21.12 -4.78
N GLU A 463 6.51 -21.62 -4.84
CA GLU A 463 5.59 -21.30 -5.93
C GLU A 463 5.06 -19.87 -5.77
N LYS A 464 5.26 -19.01 -6.77
CA LYS A 464 4.73 -17.64 -6.78
C LYS A 464 3.20 -17.60 -6.60
N SER A 465 2.50 -18.66 -7.02
CA SER A 465 1.04 -18.81 -6.82
C SER A 465 0.63 -18.81 -5.34
N SER A 466 1.52 -19.21 -4.42
CA SER A 466 1.26 -19.19 -2.98
C SER A 466 0.94 -17.78 -2.46
N LEU A 467 1.63 -16.74 -2.97
CA LEU A 467 1.34 -15.34 -2.67
C LEU A 467 0.17 -14.80 -3.49
N LEU A 468 0.15 -15.10 -4.80
CA LEU A 468 -0.85 -14.52 -5.71
C LEU A 468 -2.28 -14.95 -5.34
N LEU A 469 -2.46 -16.20 -4.88
CA LEU A 469 -3.74 -16.74 -4.44
C LEU A 469 -4.06 -16.45 -2.97
N GLN A 470 -3.10 -15.93 -2.20
CA GLN A 470 -3.32 -15.59 -0.79
C GLN A 470 -4.38 -14.50 -0.65
N SER A 471 -5.38 -14.74 0.21
CA SER A 471 -6.33 -13.70 0.62
C SER A 471 -5.59 -12.65 1.45
N MET A 472 -5.80 -11.37 1.12
CA MET A 472 -5.13 -10.23 1.76
C MET A 472 -6.10 -9.06 1.89
N PRO A 473 -5.98 -8.22 2.94
CA PRO A 473 -6.73 -6.99 3.06
C PRO A 473 -6.39 -6.03 1.90
N ARG A 474 -7.29 -5.08 1.62
CA ARG A 474 -7.06 -4.08 0.57
C ARG A 474 -5.82 -3.23 0.87
N HIS A 475 -5.65 -2.80 2.11
CA HIS A 475 -4.55 -1.95 2.57
C HIS A 475 -3.57 -2.78 3.40
N ILE A 476 -2.29 -2.68 3.07
CA ILE A 476 -1.20 -3.37 3.76
C ILE A 476 -0.05 -2.42 4.02
N TRP A 477 0.66 -2.66 5.11
CA TRP A 477 2.00 -2.11 5.28
C TRP A 477 3.01 -3.13 4.75
N ARG A 478 3.93 -2.66 3.92
CA ARG A 478 5.02 -3.46 3.36
C ARG A 478 6.32 -2.91 3.90
N ALA A 479 7.05 -3.73 4.64
CA ALA A 479 8.39 -3.39 5.10
C ALA A 479 9.41 -4.23 4.32
N ARG A 480 10.08 -3.62 3.34
CA ARG A 480 11.12 -4.26 2.54
C ARG A 480 12.49 -3.98 3.15
N LEU A 481 13.21 -5.03 3.49
CA LEU A 481 14.61 -4.94 3.89
C LEU A 481 15.50 -5.00 2.65
N HIS A 482 16.41 -4.04 2.55
CA HIS A 482 17.49 -4.06 1.57
C HIS A 482 18.82 -4.33 2.25
N VAL A 483 19.64 -5.18 1.65
CA VAL A 483 21.00 -5.46 2.11
C VAL A 483 22.02 -5.04 1.05
N ALA A 484 23.26 -4.76 1.50
CA ALA A 484 24.33 -4.41 0.59
C ALA A 484 24.87 -5.68 -0.10
N SER A 485 24.84 -5.69 -1.43
CA SER A 485 25.44 -6.74 -2.27
C SER A 485 26.15 -6.10 -3.46
N ALA A 486 27.43 -6.43 -3.67
CA ALA A 486 28.27 -5.88 -4.74
C ALA A 486 28.23 -4.33 -4.85
N GLY A 487 28.20 -3.64 -3.72
CA GLY A 487 28.16 -2.17 -3.66
C GLY A 487 26.79 -1.54 -3.99
N LYS A 488 25.73 -2.34 -4.13
CA LYS A 488 24.35 -1.88 -4.35
C LYS A 488 23.43 -2.40 -3.24
N LEU A 489 22.37 -1.64 -2.95
CA LEU A 489 21.29 -2.14 -2.12
C LEU A 489 20.36 -3.00 -2.99
N VAL A 490 20.16 -4.26 -2.58
CA VAL A 490 19.26 -5.20 -3.25
C VAL A 490 18.13 -5.60 -2.29
N PRO A 491 16.90 -5.83 -2.78
CA PRO A 491 15.83 -6.38 -1.96
C PRO A 491 16.25 -7.74 -1.37
N PHE A 492 16.12 -7.89 -0.06
CA PHE A 492 16.44 -9.12 0.65
C PHE A 492 15.16 -9.87 1.02
N THR A 493 14.27 -9.20 1.75
CA THR A 493 12.97 -9.75 2.16
C THR A 493 11.93 -8.67 2.35
N ASP A 494 10.66 -9.01 2.18
CA ASP A 494 9.55 -8.19 2.68
C ASP A 494 8.88 -8.83 3.88
N LEU A 495 8.46 -8.00 4.81
CA LEU A 495 7.39 -8.30 5.77
C LEU A 495 6.11 -7.61 5.33
N VAL A 496 5.01 -8.37 5.25
CA VAL A 496 3.71 -7.88 4.81
C VAL A 496 2.75 -7.87 5.99
N PHE A 497 2.19 -6.71 6.29
CA PHE A 497 1.33 -6.50 7.45
C PHE A 497 -0.07 -6.01 7.05
N ASP A 498 -1.10 -6.47 7.76
CA ASP A 498 -2.47 -6.00 7.63
C ASP A 498 -2.60 -4.58 8.21
N ALA A 499 -2.87 -3.60 7.36
CA ALA A 499 -3.06 -2.22 7.82
C ALA A 499 -4.44 -1.98 8.46
N THR A 500 -5.37 -2.93 8.34
CA THR A 500 -6.78 -2.84 8.74
C THR A 500 -7.14 -3.54 10.04
N GLU A 501 -6.18 -4.30 10.57
CA GLU A 501 -6.28 -5.00 11.83
C GLU A 501 -6.16 -4.04 13.04
N VAL A 502 -6.45 -4.54 14.25
CA VAL A 502 -6.12 -3.85 15.50
C VAL A 502 -4.66 -4.11 15.91
N PRO A 503 -3.96 -3.16 16.58
CA PRO A 503 -2.55 -3.34 16.95
C PRO A 503 -2.24 -4.60 17.80
N GLN A 504 -3.21 -5.09 18.59
CA GLN A 504 -3.09 -6.31 19.40
C GLN A 504 -3.41 -7.58 18.59
N GLY A 505 -3.90 -7.43 17.36
CA GLY A 505 -4.38 -8.48 16.48
C GLY A 505 -3.25 -9.18 15.71
N ARG A 506 -3.61 -9.88 14.62
CA ARG A 506 -2.65 -10.57 13.76
C ARG A 506 -2.18 -9.63 12.65
N VAL A 507 -1.27 -8.74 13.00
CA VAL A 507 -0.81 -7.70 12.07
C VAL A 507 0.12 -8.28 10.99
N LEU A 508 1.00 -9.25 11.27
CA LEU A 508 1.88 -9.86 10.26
C LEU A 508 1.13 -10.95 9.44
N ILE A 509 1.03 -10.74 8.12
CA ILE A 509 0.40 -11.66 7.16
C ILE A 509 1.42 -12.69 6.67
N GLY A 510 2.67 -12.28 6.46
CA GLY A 510 3.71 -13.16 5.94
C GLY A 510 4.99 -12.43 5.54
N TYR A 511 5.91 -13.20 5.00
CA TYR A 511 7.19 -12.73 4.49
C TYR A 511 7.46 -13.22 3.07
N ILE A 512 8.19 -12.42 2.30
CA ILE A 512 8.63 -12.72 0.94
C ILE A 512 10.15 -12.76 0.94
N ALA A 513 10.77 -13.83 0.43
CA ALA A 513 12.21 -13.90 0.24
C ALA A 513 12.57 -13.60 -1.23
N TYR A 514 13.62 -12.79 -1.43
CA TYR A 514 14.13 -12.43 -2.76
C TYR A 514 15.53 -13.03 -3.05
N THR A 515 16.18 -13.59 -2.04
CA THR A 515 17.47 -14.27 -2.19
C THR A 515 17.47 -15.62 -1.47
N THR A 516 18.40 -16.49 -1.83
CA THR A 516 18.61 -17.78 -1.15
C THR A 516 19.03 -17.59 0.30
N GLU A 517 19.87 -16.58 0.58
CA GLU A 517 20.27 -16.22 1.94
C GLU A 517 19.07 -15.76 2.78
N ALA A 518 18.09 -15.08 2.17
CA ALA A 518 16.85 -14.71 2.86
C ALA A 518 16.00 -15.93 3.21
N ILE A 519 15.96 -16.97 2.36
CA ILE A 519 15.29 -18.24 2.69
C ILE A 519 15.97 -18.88 3.90
N SER A 520 17.29 -19.06 3.84
CA SER A 520 18.07 -19.63 4.93
C SER A 520 17.91 -18.82 6.22
N ALA A 521 17.86 -17.48 6.14
CA ALA A 521 17.59 -16.62 7.29
C ALA A 521 16.25 -16.95 7.95
N TRP A 522 15.17 -17.05 7.17
CA TRP A 522 13.83 -17.31 7.71
C TRP A 522 13.67 -18.71 8.29
N GLU A 523 14.33 -19.72 7.70
CA GLU A 523 14.38 -21.07 8.25
C GLU A 523 15.06 -21.09 9.64
N ASN A 524 16.20 -20.41 9.76
CA ASN A 524 16.92 -20.28 11.02
C ASN A 524 16.14 -19.48 12.06
N ILE A 525 15.52 -18.36 11.66
CA ILE A 525 14.65 -17.57 12.54
C ILE A 525 13.48 -18.42 13.05
N SER A 526 12.83 -19.19 12.18
CA SER A 526 11.74 -20.11 12.56
C SER A 526 12.20 -21.13 13.61
N SER A 527 13.39 -21.71 13.43
CA SER A 527 14.00 -22.65 14.39
C SER A 527 14.33 -21.99 15.74
N MET A 528 14.95 -20.81 15.72
CA MET A 528 15.28 -20.05 16.95
C MET A 528 14.03 -19.62 17.72
N LEU A 529 12.96 -19.23 17.01
CA LEU A 529 11.68 -18.89 17.61
C LEU A 529 11.03 -20.12 18.26
N ALA A 530 11.13 -21.29 17.63
CA ALA A 530 10.65 -22.55 18.19
C ALA A 530 11.36 -22.92 19.50
N MET A 531 12.66 -22.67 19.58
CA MET A 531 13.49 -22.88 20.78
C MET A 531 13.35 -21.77 21.83
N ARG A 532 12.54 -20.73 21.57
CA ARG A 532 12.34 -19.57 22.45
C ARG A 532 13.63 -18.82 22.82
N VAL A 533 14.66 -18.89 21.97
CA VAL A 533 15.96 -18.23 22.19
C VAL A 533 15.80 -16.73 22.46
N TRP A 534 14.79 -16.11 21.85
CA TRP A 534 14.49 -14.69 22.00
C TRP A 534 14.12 -14.23 23.41
N GLN A 535 13.66 -15.13 24.28
CA GLN A 535 13.35 -14.80 25.67
C GLN A 535 14.62 -14.45 26.48
N ASN A 536 15.78 -14.93 26.03
CA ASN A 536 17.06 -14.71 26.68
C ASN A 536 17.62 -13.31 26.40
N TYR A 537 17.08 -12.59 25.41
CA TYR A 537 17.58 -11.27 25.04
C TYR A 537 16.86 -10.16 25.80
N ASN A 538 17.65 -9.27 26.39
CA ASN A 538 17.16 -8.07 27.03
C ASN A 538 17.38 -6.87 26.11
N LEU A 539 16.31 -6.39 25.47
CA LEU A 539 16.36 -5.20 24.60
C LEU A 539 16.36 -3.88 25.38
N GLY A 540 16.49 -3.90 26.72
CA GLY A 540 16.57 -2.71 27.57
C GLY A 540 15.23 -1.98 27.79
N ASP A 541 14.22 -2.24 26.97
CA ASP A 541 12.86 -1.73 27.12
C ASP A 541 11.81 -2.84 26.88
N ASN A 542 10.80 -2.93 27.76
CA ASN A 542 9.71 -3.91 27.65
C ASN A 542 8.95 -3.78 26.32
N VAL A 543 9.01 -2.58 25.72
CA VAL A 543 8.40 -2.23 24.43
C VAL A 543 8.95 -3.07 23.27
N GLY A 544 10.28 -3.32 23.22
CA GLY A 544 10.88 -4.13 22.15
C GLY A 544 10.40 -5.59 22.16
N LYS A 545 10.14 -6.15 23.35
CA LYS A 545 9.58 -7.49 23.51
C LYS A 545 8.11 -7.59 23.07
N GLN A 546 7.34 -6.51 23.16
CA GLN A 546 5.96 -6.49 22.67
C GLN A 546 5.91 -6.58 21.15
N TYR A 547 6.78 -5.85 20.45
CA TYR A 547 6.79 -5.82 18.98
C TYR A 547 7.28 -7.13 18.33
N ILE A 548 8.26 -7.81 18.92
CA ILE A 548 8.70 -9.12 18.42
C ILE A 548 7.62 -10.20 18.61
N GLY A 549 6.72 -10.03 19.59
CA GLY A 549 5.62 -10.96 19.86
C GLY A 549 4.73 -11.22 18.64
N CYS A 550 4.57 -10.23 17.75
CA CYS A 550 3.84 -10.39 16.49
C CYS A 550 4.51 -11.43 15.58
N ILE A 551 5.83 -11.36 15.42
CA ILE A 551 6.63 -12.29 14.61
C ILE A 551 6.60 -13.70 15.24
N VAL A 552 6.78 -13.79 16.56
CA VAL A 552 6.72 -15.07 17.30
C VAL A 552 5.38 -15.77 17.09
N LYS A 553 4.26 -15.02 17.22
CA LYS A 553 2.91 -15.56 17.04
C LYS A 553 2.70 -16.07 15.62
N PHE A 554 3.11 -15.30 14.62
CA PHE A 554 3.04 -15.68 13.21
C PHE A 554 3.76 -17.01 12.93
N PHE A 555 5.02 -17.16 13.36
CA PHE A 555 5.78 -18.38 13.11
C PHE A 555 5.25 -19.60 13.88
N SER A 556 4.71 -19.41 15.09
CA SER A 556 4.05 -20.47 15.83
C SER A 556 2.83 -21.02 15.09
N GLU A 557 2.02 -20.15 14.50
CA GLU A 557 0.83 -20.52 13.71
C GLU A 557 1.23 -21.13 12.36
N LEU A 558 2.20 -20.53 11.65
CA LEU A 558 2.74 -21.04 10.39
C LEU A 558 3.25 -22.48 10.57
N ARG A 559 4.04 -22.73 11.63
CA ARG A 559 4.54 -24.07 11.95
C ARG A 559 3.42 -25.07 12.16
N ASN A 560 2.38 -24.70 12.91
CA ASN A 560 1.25 -25.60 13.15
C ASN A 560 0.51 -25.93 11.84
N ARG A 561 0.31 -24.94 10.96
CA ARG A 561 -0.32 -25.14 9.66
C ARG A 561 0.54 -26.02 8.75
N THR A 562 1.83 -25.75 8.63
CA THR A 562 2.77 -26.54 7.82
C THR A 562 2.85 -27.98 8.34
N TYR A 563 2.96 -28.16 9.65
CA TYR A 563 2.96 -29.48 10.29
C TYR A 563 1.68 -30.27 9.99
N LEU A 564 0.51 -29.64 10.10
CA LEU A 564 -0.75 -30.29 9.77
C LEU A 564 -0.88 -30.62 8.27
N ASN A 565 -0.38 -29.74 7.40
CA ASN A 565 -0.36 -29.99 5.95
C ASN A 565 0.58 -31.15 5.60
N SER A 566 1.75 -31.25 6.23
CA SER A 566 2.65 -32.38 6.02
C SER A 566 2.11 -33.68 6.59
N LEU A 567 1.32 -33.63 7.67
CA LEU A 567 0.74 -34.82 8.29
C LEU A 567 -0.46 -35.37 7.52
N TYR A 568 -1.33 -34.50 7.01
CA TYR A 568 -2.67 -34.88 6.55
C TYR A 568 -3.09 -34.22 5.23
N GLY A 569 -2.23 -33.42 4.61
CA GLY A 569 -2.59 -32.58 3.47
C GLY A 569 -3.29 -31.27 3.85
N PRO A 570 -3.48 -30.37 2.86
CA PRO A 570 -4.16 -29.10 3.06
C PRO A 570 -5.65 -29.30 3.38
N ALA A 571 -6.20 -28.45 4.25
CA ALA A 571 -7.63 -28.45 4.51
C ALA A 571 -8.40 -27.86 3.33
N GLY A 572 -9.56 -28.44 3.00
CA GLY A 572 -10.43 -27.98 1.92
C GLY A 572 -11.89 -28.35 2.14
N LEU A 573 -12.77 -27.66 1.43
CA LEU A 573 -14.21 -27.96 1.42
C LEU A 573 -14.50 -29.29 0.71
N PRO A 574 -15.67 -29.92 0.96
CA PRO A 574 -16.14 -31.07 0.20
C PRO A 574 -16.09 -30.81 -1.32
N ARG A 575 -15.43 -31.69 -2.08
CA ARG A 575 -15.23 -31.54 -3.54
C ARG A 575 -16.34 -32.20 -4.39
N ARG A 576 -17.51 -32.45 -3.81
CA ARG A 576 -18.68 -33.01 -4.50
C ARG A 576 -19.97 -32.40 -3.96
N SER A 577 -21.04 -32.47 -4.75
CA SER A 577 -22.40 -32.17 -4.28
C SER A 577 -22.80 -33.06 -3.10
N LEU A 578 -23.65 -32.53 -2.23
CA LEU A 578 -24.28 -33.30 -1.16
C LEU A 578 -25.13 -34.43 -1.77
N LYS A 579 -25.11 -35.59 -1.12
CA LYS A 579 -25.95 -36.74 -1.45
C LYS A 579 -27.29 -36.62 -0.72
N PRO A 580 -28.35 -37.28 -1.22
CA PRO A 580 -29.60 -37.38 -0.46
C PRO A 580 -29.32 -37.92 0.95
N GLY A 581 -29.90 -37.27 1.97
CA GLY A 581 -29.69 -37.57 3.39
C GLY A 581 -28.54 -36.82 4.07
N GLU A 582 -27.70 -36.11 3.32
CA GLU A 582 -26.66 -35.24 3.90
C GLU A 582 -27.17 -33.82 4.20
N SER A 583 -28.28 -33.41 3.56
CA SER A 583 -28.98 -32.14 3.83
C SER A 583 -30.44 -32.37 4.18
N ASP A 584 -31.03 -31.41 4.88
CA ASP A 584 -32.47 -31.36 5.17
C ASP A 584 -33.27 -30.69 4.05
N ALA A 585 -34.57 -30.53 4.28
CA ALA A 585 -35.51 -29.99 3.30
C ALA A 585 -35.28 -28.49 2.97
N ILE A 586 -34.41 -27.80 3.71
CA ILE A 586 -34.02 -26.40 3.46
C ILE A 586 -32.57 -26.28 2.97
N ASP A 587 -31.96 -27.40 2.54
CA ASP A 587 -30.57 -27.52 2.07
C ASP A 587 -29.48 -27.31 3.14
N ASP A 588 -29.82 -27.38 4.43
CA ASP A 588 -28.84 -27.33 5.53
C ASP A 588 -28.23 -28.71 5.78
N ILE A 589 -26.92 -28.77 6.07
CA ILE A 589 -26.22 -30.03 6.35
C ILE A 589 -26.74 -30.65 7.65
N GLN A 590 -27.20 -31.89 7.57
CA GLN A 590 -27.70 -32.61 8.73
C GLN A 590 -26.55 -33.09 9.62
N LEU A 591 -26.28 -32.34 10.69
CA LEU A 591 -25.38 -32.78 11.75
C LEU A 591 -25.94 -34.02 12.46
N ARG A 592 -25.04 -34.94 12.79
CA ARG A 592 -25.41 -36.23 13.38
C ARG A 592 -24.95 -36.37 14.84
N PRO A 593 -25.79 -36.89 15.74
CA PRO A 593 -25.47 -36.95 17.16
C PRO A 593 -24.48 -38.06 17.53
N ASP A 594 -24.26 -39.04 16.65
CA ASP A 594 -23.33 -40.15 16.88
C ASP A 594 -21.86 -39.82 16.56
N THR A 595 -21.56 -38.58 16.14
CA THR A 595 -20.17 -38.17 15.95
C THR A 595 -19.42 -38.07 17.26
N PHE A 596 -18.19 -38.58 17.30
CA PHE A 596 -17.23 -38.31 18.37
C PHE A 596 -15.91 -37.79 17.80
N THR A 597 -15.20 -37.00 18.61
CA THR A 597 -13.93 -36.37 18.24
C THR A 597 -12.79 -36.87 19.11
N VAL A 598 -11.74 -37.36 18.47
CA VAL A 598 -10.47 -37.72 19.10
C VAL A 598 -9.46 -36.61 18.84
N ARG A 599 -9.10 -35.90 19.91
CA ARG A 599 -8.07 -34.87 19.84
C ARG A 599 -6.73 -35.48 19.44
N ARG A 600 -6.04 -34.89 18.47
CA ARG A 600 -4.73 -35.37 18.00
C ARG A 600 -3.76 -35.57 19.16
N GLY A 601 -3.12 -36.73 19.23
CA GLY A 601 -2.15 -37.09 20.28
C GLY A 601 -2.77 -37.37 21.66
N SER A 602 -4.10 -37.38 21.79
CA SER A 602 -4.78 -37.81 23.02
C SER A 602 -5.09 -39.31 22.96
N ARG A 603 -5.02 -40.00 24.10
CA ARG A 603 -5.50 -41.38 24.20
C ARG A 603 -7.02 -41.41 24.14
N TYR A 604 -7.58 -42.37 23.41
CA TYR A 604 -9.00 -42.63 23.34
C TYR A 604 -9.32 -44.06 23.79
N ASP A 605 -10.48 -44.25 24.40
CA ASP A 605 -10.95 -45.59 24.79
C ASP A 605 -11.66 -46.25 23.61
N TRP A 606 -10.88 -47.03 22.86
CA TRP A 606 -11.35 -47.75 21.67
C TRP A 606 -12.26 -48.94 21.97
N GLY A 607 -12.38 -49.38 23.22
CA GLY A 607 -13.23 -50.51 23.62
C GLY A 607 -14.72 -50.30 23.35
N LYS A 608 -15.12 -49.08 23.00
CA LYS A 608 -16.49 -48.69 22.66
C LYS A 608 -16.85 -48.86 21.18
N LEU A 609 -15.87 -49.14 20.30
CA LEU A 609 -16.15 -49.37 18.89
C LEU A 609 -16.80 -50.74 18.68
N ASP A 610 -18.01 -50.74 18.11
CA ASP A 610 -18.66 -51.99 17.68
C ASP A 610 -18.00 -52.53 16.41
N THR A 611 -17.36 -53.69 16.52
CA THR A 611 -16.73 -54.46 15.43
C THR A 611 -17.67 -54.83 14.27
N LYS A 612 -18.99 -54.75 14.45
CA LYS A 612 -19.98 -55.01 13.38
C LYS A 612 -20.31 -53.77 12.55
N ILE A 613 -19.90 -52.59 13.00
CA ILE A 613 -20.21 -51.31 12.37
C ILE A 613 -19.02 -50.84 11.54
N LYS A 614 -19.31 -50.41 10.30
CA LYS A 614 -18.38 -49.62 9.49
C LYS A 614 -18.47 -48.17 9.93
N TYR A 615 -17.34 -47.50 10.13
CA TYR A 615 -17.30 -46.08 10.48
C TYR A 615 -16.71 -45.28 9.32
N ILE A 616 -17.16 -44.03 9.20
CA ILE A 616 -16.53 -43.01 8.38
C ILE A 616 -15.80 -42.01 9.27
N TRP A 617 -14.71 -41.45 8.74
CA TRP A 617 -13.88 -40.53 9.50
C TRP A 617 -13.37 -39.37 8.64
N VAL A 618 -13.08 -38.24 9.29
CA VAL A 618 -12.44 -37.06 8.70
C VAL A 618 -11.47 -36.44 9.70
N ILE A 619 -10.30 -36.01 9.22
CA ILE A 619 -9.42 -35.12 9.98
C ILE A 619 -9.88 -33.69 9.74
N ASN A 620 -10.29 -33.00 10.79
CA ASN A 620 -10.75 -31.61 10.70
C ASN A 620 -9.56 -30.63 10.51
N GLU A 621 -9.84 -29.34 10.35
CA GLU A 621 -8.81 -28.31 10.15
C GLU A 621 -7.76 -28.23 11.27
N LEU A 622 -8.13 -28.62 12.50
CA LEU A 622 -7.27 -28.62 13.70
C LEU A 622 -6.39 -29.88 13.80
N GLY A 623 -6.61 -30.88 12.94
CA GLY A 623 -5.92 -32.16 12.96
C GLY A 623 -6.58 -33.22 13.85
N ASP A 624 -7.75 -32.94 14.41
CA ASP A 624 -8.50 -33.90 15.21
C ASP A 624 -9.29 -34.85 14.32
N LEU A 625 -9.44 -36.09 14.77
CA LEU A 625 -10.18 -37.12 14.07
C LEU A 625 -11.64 -37.07 14.51
N VAL A 626 -12.53 -36.84 13.57
CA VAL A 626 -13.98 -36.90 13.79
C VAL A 626 -14.52 -38.14 13.11
N MET A 627 -15.23 -38.97 13.86
CA MET A 627 -15.76 -40.26 13.39
C MET A 627 -17.25 -40.38 13.67
N GLY A 628 -17.95 -41.13 12.82
CA GLY A 628 -19.35 -41.52 13.00
C GLY A 628 -19.65 -42.81 12.22
N GLU A 629 -20.80 -43.42 12.48
CA GLU A 629 -21.17 -44.68 11.81
C GLU A 629 -21.41 -44.47 10.30
N ASP A 630 -21.13 -45.45 9.45
CA ASP A 630 -21.50 -45.37 8.02
C ASP A 630 -22.99 -45.73 7.88
N LYS A 631 -23.88 -44.74 8.10
CA LYS A 631 -25.33 -44.95 8.05
C LYS A 631 -25.84 -44.79 6.63
N PHE A 632 -26.52 -45.86 6.19
CA PHE A 632 -27.27 -45.94 4.95
C PHE A 632 -28.68 -46.41 5.26
N SER A 633 -29.68 -45.69 4.75
CA SER A 633 -31.07 -46.09 4.83
C SER A 633 -31.78 -45.81 3.51
N VAL A 634 -32.84 -46.56 3.22
CA VAL A 634 -33.72 -46.26 2.08
C VAL A 634 -35.02 -45.72 2.63
N THR A 635 -35.38 -44.49 2.26
CA THR A 635 -36.63 -43.84 2.68
C THR A 635 -37.37 -43.40 1.42
N GLU A 636 -38.63 -43.82 1.28
CA GLU A 636 -39.48 -43.48 0.12
C GLU A 636 -38.87 -43.84 -1.25
N GLY A 637 -38.02 -44.86 -1.31
CA GLY A 637 -37.35 -45.31 -2.54
C GLY A 637 -36.07 -44.56 -2.88
N GLU A 638 -35.66 -43.60 -2.04
CA GLU A 638 -34.40 -42.86 -2.17
C GLU A 638 -33.36 -43.36 -1.16
N GLU A 639 -32.11 -43.49 -1.63
CA GLU A 639 -30.96 -43.82 -0.79
C GLU A 639 -30.52 -42.60 0.04
N GLN A 640 -30.66 -42.68 1.36
CA GLN A 640 -30.27 -41.65 2.31
C GLN A 640 -28.89 -41.99 2.91
N PHE A 641 -27.96 -41.04 2.81
CA PHE A 641 -26.58 -41.17 3.26
C PHE A 641 -26.26 -40.16 4.36
N GLN A 642 -25.64 -40.63 5.46
CA GLN A 642 -24.97 -39.72 6.41
C GLN A 642 -23.46 -39.69 6.14
N GLY A 643 -23.06 -39.19 4.98
CA GLY A 643 -21.66 -39.22 4.53
C GLY A 643 -20.76 -38.16 5.16
N HIS A 644 -19.48 -38.14 4.76
CA HIS A 644 -18.41 -37.35 5.40
C HIS A 644 -18.70 -35.87 5.68
N PRO A 645 -19.42 -35.10 4.83
CA PRO A 645 -19.76 -33.71 5.14
C PRO A 645 -20.54 -33.56 6.46
N THR A 646 -21.39 -34.53 6.82
CA THR A 646 -22.22 -34.51 8.04
C THR A 646 -21.40 -34.64 9.33
N LEU A 647 -20.16 -35.14 9.25
CA LEU A 647 -19.27 -35.28 10.41
C LEU A 647 -18.80 -33.93 10.96
N ILE A 648 -18.62 -32.94 10.07
CA ILE A 648 -18.00 -31.66 10.42
C ILE A 648 -18.76 -30.47 9.84
N ASP A 649 -20.07 -30.61 9.60
CA ASP A 649 -20.92 -29.50 9.13
C ASP A 649 -20.46 -28.91 7.77
N GLY A 650 -19.92 -29.74 6.89
CA GLY A 650 -19.33 -29.30 5.61
C GLY A 650 -18.11 -28.37 5.73
N LYS A 651 -17.56 -28.20 6.94
CA LYS A 651 -16.39 -27.35 7.20
C LYS A 651 -15.14 -27.92 6.51
N PRO A 652 -14.08 -27.11 6.35
CA PRO A 652 -12.82 -27.59 5.79
C PRO A 652 -12.26 -28.82 6.54
N GLY A 653 -12.11 -29.92 5.80
CA GLY A 653 -11.47 -31.16 6.25
C GLY A 653 -10.19 -31.41 5.48
N ARG A 654 -9.29 -32.23 6.03
CA ARG A 654 -8.00 -32.58 5.42
C ARG A 654 -8.14 -33.87 4.62
N VAL A 655 -7.95 -35.01 5.26
CA VAL A 655 -8.20 -36.34 4.70
C VAL A 655 -9.37 -37.01 5.38
N ALA A 656 -10.05 -37.90 4.66
CA ALA A 656 -11.19 -38.64 5.15
C ALA A 656 -11.30 -40.01 4.48
N GLY A 657 -11.96 -40.93 5.15
CA GLY A 657 -12.16 -42.26 4.62
C GLY A 657 -13.04 -43.12 5.51
N GLU A 658 -12.77 -44.41 5.49
CA GLU A 658 -13.55 -45.41 6.18
C GLU A 658 -12.64 -46.25 7.06
N ILE A 659 -13.23 -46.83 8.10
CA ILE A 659 -12.59 -47.79 8.97
C ILE A 659 -13.58 -48.92 9.30
N LEU A 660 -13.14 -50.16 9.14
CA LEU A 660 -13.97 -51.36 9.32
C LEU A 660 -13.17 -52.47 10.01
N TYR A 661 -13.82 -53.27 10.85
CA TYR A 661 -13.13 -54.38 11.52
C TYR A 661 -13.02 -55.58 10.58
N VAL A 662 -11.85 -56.22 10.56
CA VAL A 662 -11.53 -57.41 9.77
C VAL A 662 -11.36 -58.60 10.73
N PRO A 663 -12.38 -59.46 10.88
CA PRO A 663 -12.35 -60.56 11.85
C PRO A 663 -11.20 -61.53 11.64
N GLU A 664 -10.83 -61.81 10.39
CA GLU A 664 -9.79 -62.78 10.02
C GLU A 664 -8.41 -62.41 10.58
N HIS A 665 -8.14 -61.11 10.74
CA HIS A 665 -6.88 -60.58 11.24
C HIS A 665 -7.01 -59.97 12.64
N ALA A 666 -8.20 -60.03 13.25
CA ALA A 666 -8.55 -59.36 14.51
C ALA A 666 -8.09 -57.90 14.59
N THR A 667 -8.19 -57.17 13.46
CA THR A 667 -7.64 -55.81 13.29
C THR A 667 -8.63 -54.92 12.54
N TRP A 668 -8.56 -53.62 12.73
CA TRP A 668 -9.30 -52.64 11.94
C TRP A 668 -8.56 -52.32 10.64
N ALA A 669 -9.28 -52.15 9.54
CA ALA A 669 -8.77 -51.72 8.25
C ALA A 669 -9.18 -50.27 7.99
N ILE A 670 -8.22 -49.38 7.75
CA ILE A 670 -8.46 -47.96 7.43
C ILE A 670 -8.10 -47.65 5.97
N ASN A 671 -8.83 -46.73 5.34
CA ASN A 671 -8.61 -46.29 3.96
C ASN A 671 -8.89 -44.78 3.76
N LEU A 672 -8.63 -44.27 2.54
CA LEU A 672 -8.95 -42.90 2.10
C LEU A 672 -10.13 -42.88 1.09
N GLN A 673 -11.20 -43.64 1.34
CA GLN A 673 -12.29 -43.79 0.36
C GLN A 673 -13.27 -42.60 0.26
N SER A 674 -13.05 -41.51 1.00
CA SER A 674 -13.93 -40.34 0.90
C SER A 674 -13.77 -39.59 -0.42
N ARG A 675 -14.86 -39.49 -1.20
CA ARG A 675 -14.92 -38.61 -2.38
C ARG A 675 -15.04 -37.13 -2.01
N ALA A 676 -15.48 -36.81 -0.79
CA ALA A 676 -15.67 -35.43 -0.34
C ALA A 676 -14.33 -34.75 -0.04
N TYR A 677 -13.49 -35.35 0.80
CA TYR A 677 -12.23 -34.73 1.24
C TYR A 677 -10.98 -35.38 0.65
N SER A 678 -11.01 -36.67 0.30
CA SER A 678 -9.83 -37.39 -0.23
C SER A 678 -9.92 -37.78 -1.71
N GLY A 679 -10.96 -37.34 -2.42
CA GLY A 679 -11.20 -37.71 -3.82
C GLY A 679 -10.15 -37.20 -4.81
N HIS A 680 -9.32 -36.25 -4.41
CA HIS A 680 -8.28 -35.64 -5.22
C HIS A 680 -6.91 -36.32 -5.09
N LEU A 681 -6.76 -37.23 -4.11
CA LEU A 681 -5.51 -37.95 -3.87
C LEU A 681 -5.47 -39.21 -4.75
N ASP A 682 -4.31 -39.46 -5.37
CA ASP A 682 -4.03 -40.79 -5.90
C ASP A 682 -3.78 -41.73 -4.73
N LYS A 683 -4.71 -42.65 -4.49
CA LYS A 683 -4.69 -43.59 -3.36
C LYS A 683 -3.50 -44.56 -3.39
N ARG A 684 -2.83 -44.70 -4.54
CA ARG A 684 -1.62 -45.52 -4.68
C ARG A 684 -0.33 -44.73 -4.48
N SER A 685 -0.42 -43.41 -4.32
CA SER A 685 0.73 -42.56 -4.09
C SER A 685 1.34 -42.79 -2.70
N THR A 686 2.65 -42.57 -2.60
CA THR A 686 3.39 -42.57 -1.33
C THR A 686 2.88 -41.49 -0.38
N GLU A 687 2.41 -40.35 -0.90
CA GLU A 687 1.82 -39.27 -0.14
C GLU A 687 0.51 -39.70 0.55
N ALA A 688 -0.43 -40.29 -0.20
CA ALA A 688 -1.69 -40.79 0.35
C ALA A 688 -1.46 -41.86 1.42
N ARG A 689 -0.48 -42.75 1.19
CA ARG A 689 -0.06 -43.75 2.18
C ARG A 689 0.50 -43.09 3.44
N SER A 690 1.38 -42.11 3.30
CA SER A 690 1.97 -41.37 4.43
C SER A 690 0.90 -40.66 5.27
N TYR A 691 -0.07 -40.00 4.64
CA TYR A 691 -1.17 -39.37 5.38
C TYR A 691 -2.00 -40.38 6.17
N LEU A 692 -2.26 -41.56 5.61
CA LEU A 692 -3.01 -42.61 6.30
C LEU A 692 -2.24 -43.18 7.49
N GLU A 693 -0.94 -43.43 7.33
CA GLU A 693 -0.04 -43.85 8.41
C GLU A 693 0.05 -42.79 9.53
N ASN A 694 0.06 -41.51 9.17
CA ASN A 694 0.03 -40.41 10.13
C ASN A 694 -1.29 -40.36 10.92
N VAL A 695 -2.44 -40.63 10.28
CA VAL A 695 -3.73 -40.75 10.98
C VAL A 695 -3.69 -41.90 11.99
N ILE A 696 -3.14 -43.06 11.60
CA ILE A 696 -2.99 -44.20 12.51
C ILE A 696 -2.13 -43.79 13.72
N LYS A 697 -0.96 -43.23 13.46
CA LYS A 697 0.03 -42.88 14.49
C LYS A 697 -0.45 -41.79 15.45
N HIS A 698 -1.13 -40.75 14.94
CA HIS A 698 -1.42 -39.54 15.70
C HIS A 698 -2.86 -39.43 16.19
N ASN A 699 -3.80 -40.20 15.63
CA ASN A 699 -5.22 -40.10 15.94
C ASN A 699 -5.85 -41.43 16.35
N LEU A 700 -5.27 -42.57 15.94
CA LEU A 700 -5.77 -43.91 16.28
C LEU A 700 -4.80 -44.66 17.22
N ASP A 701 -3.98 -43.93 17.97
CA ASP A 701 -3.03 -44.52 18.92
C ASP A 701 -3.76 -45.43 19.92
N GLY A 702 -3.26 -46.65 20.08
CA GLY A 702 -3.88 -47.69 20.90
C GLY A 702 -4.99 -48.52 20.25
N LEU A 703 -5.39 -48.23 18.99
CA LEU A 703 -6.28 -49.10 18.21
C LEU A 703 -5.45 -50.09 17.38
N ASN A 704 -5.81 -51.38 17.39
CA ASN A 704 -5.21 -52.35 16.45
C ASN A 704 -5.76 -52.08 15.05
N VAL A 705 -5.07 -51.24 14.26
CA VAL A 705 -5.50 -50.80 12.92
C VAL A 705 -4.34 -50.88 11.91
N LYS A 706 -4.64 -51.36 10.70
CA LYS A 706 -3.73 -51.44 9.55
C LYS A 706 -4.34 -50.76 8.33
N VAL A 707 -3.49 -50.35 7.38
CA VAL A 707 -3.94 -49.85 6.07
C VAL A 707 -4.62 -50.98 5.30
N GLN A 708 -5.81 -50.74 4.77
CA GLN A 708 -6.62 -51.78 4.10
C GLN A 708 -5.89 -52.50 2.95
N ALA A 709 -5.04 -51.78 2.21
CA ALA A 709 -4.27 -52.38 1.11
C ALA A 709 -3.28 -53.46 1.58
N ASP A 710 -2.67 -53.29 2.76
CA ASP A 710 -1.68 -54.22 3.30
C ASP A 710 -2.32 -55.56 3.73
N LEU A 711 -3.57 -55.50 4.17
CA LEU A 711 -4.35 -56.68 4.52
C LEU A 711 -4.78 -57.50 3.29
N ALA A 712 -4.88 -56.86 2.12
CA ALA A 712 -5.19 -57.55 0.87
C ALA A 712 -3.98 -58.29 0.28
N GLU A 713 -2.75 -57.82 0.57
CA GLU A 713 -1.51 -58.45 0.11
C GLU A 713 -1.10 -59.67 0.96
N GLU A 714 -1.43 -59.70 2.26
CA GLU A 714 -1.20 -60.85 3.17
C GLU A 714 -1.98 -62.13 2.77
N VAL A 715 -2.97 -62.05 1.86
CA VAL A 715 -3.82 -63.17 1.42
C VAL A 715 -3.25 -63.93 0.19
N THR A 716 -2.10 -63.53 -0.35
CA THR A 716 -1.46 -64.24 -1.48
C THR A 716 -0.27 -65.10 -1.00
N PRO A 717 -0.42 -66.41 -0.74
CA PRO A 717 0.72 -67.24 -0.37
C PRO A 717 1.65 -67.47 -1.56
N GLN A 718 2.96 -67.40 -1.28
CA GLN A 718 4.04 -67.88 -2.13
C GLN A 718 3.70 -69.27 -2.70
N ARG A 719 3.57 -69.38 -4.03
CA ARG A 719 3.62 -70.68 -4.72
C ARG A 719 5.05 -71.22 -4.59
N THR A 720 5.23 -72.19 -3.70
CA THR A 720 6.38 -73.08 -3.69
C THR A 720 6.40 -73.90 -4.97
N ASP A 721 7.48 -73.77 -5.73
CA ASP A 721 7.90 -74.73 -6.75
C ASP A 721 8.14 -76.09 -6.08
N ASP A 722 7.28 -77.05 -6.36
CA ASP A 722 7.61 -78.49 -6.27
C ASP A 722 6.53 -79.31 -7.00
N THR A 723 6.70 -79.49 -8.31
CA THR A 723 6.69 -80.80 -8.99
C THR A 723 6.88 -80.63 -10.51
N LEU A 724 8.03 -81.13 -10.98
CA LEU A 724 8.28 -81.54 -12.36
C LEU A 724 7.44 -82.78 -12.72
N LYS A 725 6.74 -82.72 -13.84
CA LYS A 725 6.67 -83.80 -14.86
C LYS A 725 6.16 -83.27 -16.19
#